data_AF-A0A356FSV2-F1
#
_entry.id   AF-A0A356FSV2-F1
#
_cell.length_a   1.000
_cell.length_b   1.000
_cell.length_c   1.000
_cell.angle_alpha   90.00
_cell.angle_beta   90.00
_cell.angle_gamma   90.00
#
_symmetry.space_group_name_H-M   'P 1'
#
loop_
_entity.id
_entity.type
_entity.pdbx_description
1 polymer ?
#
loop_
_entity_poly.entity_id
_entity_poly.type
_entity_poly.pdbx_seq_one_letter_code
_entity_poly.pdbx_strand_id
1 'polypeptide(L)'
;MRQYLVLLILFVSTKSFATTWTVDDDGKADFTDIQSAINASSDGDEILIMPGTYTGTGNEVVDTLGKAITLKGQTAYSIIIDGENVRRGVTCRLPIKSNVIIENLWIKNCISDNGGGLWIEGSPEIKTCVMVGNNATSAGGNVYVLSGNPNFSAGCNFNAGAAPYGAGVYCRDGSPEFDSCFFLSNNATERGGGIRGYQISGYFSNCSFNNNTAARGGAGHFQSNLNELSSTFDNCYFQNNTASSLGGGVVNNSTTDSLFQSCSFINNTATGFNGGQGSGGGLYNDSSNPQILSCIFESNTANSNGGGIYNWSSTPQVQDCQFLNNSAATGGGIKSYNGTGPSISVSTFCENIPDNVSGVHVDEGNNCLANLCNDYDNNGIPDQCESTIWTVDDDGLDYPSADFNNIQSAINTASNGEMVLVFPGTYTGSGTNVVDFNGKEIWLFASGGPTETYIDGENERRPITCQSNENEATVIEGFTISNGQASEGGGVQCTNSSPSFVNCIIENNSVNTNGDGTFSFGGGIFCYESSPSFTDCIIQNNQINDGFYRAGAGMYCIYSNPILTSCLITNNSFLGFGVNDFGGGIRSSFSDIHISECEISGHYSSTGSGISILACELLLTNTMIEDNIAYFNGGGLHCESASSLTISDCSFSGNLGLGNGSPYPNGHNVFARDTSAITFSNANDLGTIDAIDFCTLSFNANSNVVSEVNIYGTSTLQFDINEPNPISFLEQSGIFTNTASLAISNSTGSLDLASEGDIYSLITAQDFTGIFSSTIFPLMPEGLGLRIMEYPDYAGKSQELVAEVIPVNGAEFENPFTGNQNDNIVKIISFDANGDNADELAVLFEGDFDGDGMPDGYIAAFSISDDGAPIIIEGFGSLTGNGAIDLDAGDLNSDGLDDLIVVNSGNNTITLLVTEISNSGDLEFIDSIINTSYEPTCASIIDWNQNYGLDLVVGLDIPNPLVEDRYQVILDVTTTGNNGPSFAIEQFELPDGSMISDTPTCADGGNQQSGWGFAGSTEYGRVYQANNQDNSMRLLGEFERKAIQINAVELNSTNESGLVDLMVASNESQSIYIFEGDKNETNGFREFITLPIFEPIESILSLDADRDNDIDIVMASPNGINPLILLRNDGLANGLTGSMNGVQWSKQAINSNNSPKSLTSGTLGGKDEDDDWVVGAGNNAGLIGTEISTLSQMNIATYSNCPCDLNNDRAVSVNDLLLLIADWGACSNCDADFDNNNAVDVLDLLVLIAAWGPCN
;
A
#
# COMPACT_ATOMS: atom_id res chain seq x y z
N MET A 1 44.06 -32.94 52.10
CA MET A 1 43.98 -31.51 51.72
C MET A 1 43.77 -31.49 50.21
N ARG A 2 42.58 -31.18 49.63
CA ARG A 2 41.78 -29.93 49.74
C ARG A 2 42.71 -28.71 49.55
N GLN A 3 42.55 -27.74 48.64
CA GLN A 3 41.38 -27.17 47.95
C GLN A 3 41.84 -26.08 46.93
N TYR A 4 41.06 -25.90 45.85
CA TYR A 4 40.58 -24.68 45.13
C TYR A 4 41.49 -23.48 44.76
N LEU A 5 41.49 -23.07 43.47
CA LEU A 5 40.75 -21.94 42.82
C LEU A 5 41.23 -21.79 41.32
N VAL A 6 40.41 -21.99 40.25
CA VAL A 6 39.68 -20.98 39.37
C VAL A 6 40.60 -20.35 38.26
N LEU A 7 40.28 -20.15 36.96
CA LEU A 7 39.13 -20.31 36.03
C LEU A 7 39.62 -20.15 34.54
N LEU A 8 38.89 -20.79 33.59
CA LEU A 8 38.49 -20.35 32.22
C LEU A 8 39.48 -20.11 31.04
N ILE A 9 39.00 -20.45 29.81
CA ILE A 9 39.42 -20.10 28.41
C ILE A 9 40.45 -21.08 27.78
N LEU A 10 40.30 -21.80 26.65
CA LEU A 10 39.40 -21.82 25.47
C LEU A 10 39.22 -23.28 24.95
N PHE A 11 37.99 -23.75 24.83
CA PHE A 11 37.58 -24.71 23.79
C PHE A 11 36.74 -23.91 22.80
N VAL A 12 37.32 -23.46 21.69
CA VAL A 12 36.52 -22.89 20.59
C VAL A 12 35.93 -24.08 19.83
N SER A 13 34.68 -24.40 20.16
CA SER A 13 33.78 -25.07 19.23
C SER A 13 33.56 -24.10 18.06
N THR A 14 34.13 -24.38 16.89
CA THR A 14 33.72 -23.71 15.65
C THR A 14 32.26 -24.04 15.41
N LYS A 15 31.35 -23.11 15.71
CA LYS A 15 30.00 -23.14 15.14
C LYS A 15 30.19 -22.97 13.63
N SER A 16 29.85 -23.99 12.85
CA SER A 16 29.56 -23.80 11.43
C SER A 16 28.41 -22.80 11.34
N PHE A 17 28.55 -21.75 10.55
CA PHE A 17 27.40 -20.93 10.18
C PHE A 17 26.52 -21.77 9.24
N ALA A 18 25.20 -21.67 9.40
CA ALA A 18 24.24 -22.25 8.47
C ALA A 18 24.43 -21.57 7.10
N THR A 19 24.55 -22.38 6.05
CA THR A 19 24.67 -21.91 4.67
C THR A 19 23.32 -22.03 3.99
N THR A 20 22.94 -21.03 3.20
CA THR A 20 21.78 -21.12 2.30
C THR A 20 22.27 -21.55 0.92
N TRP A 21 21.69 -22.62 0.39
CA TRP A 21 21.92 -23.14 -0.95
C TRP A 21 20.69 -22.85 -1.80
N THR A 22 20.88 -22.20 -2.94
CA THR A 22 19.78 -21.85 -3.85
C THR A 22 19.55 -22.94 -4.90
N VAL A 23 18.30 -23.18 -5.28
CA VAL A 23 17.92 -24.16 -6.29
C VAL A 23 16.97 -23.54 -7.32
N ASP A 24 17.30 -23.65 -8.60
CA ASP A 24 16.51 -23.09 -9.71
C ASP A 24 16.59 -24.03 -10.92
N ASP A 25 15.46 -24.45 -11.48
CA ASP A 25 15.42 -25.40 -12.60
C ASP A 25 15.91 -24.79 -13.93
N ASP A 26 16.06 -23.45 -14.00
CA ASP A 26 16.59 -22.72 -15.14
C ASP A 26 18.13 -22.55 -15.13
N GLY A 27 18.79 -22.91 -14.02
CA GLY A 27 20.25 -22.93 -13.86
C GLY A 27 20.90 -21.65 -13.37
N LYS A 28 20.14 -20.64 -12.91
CA LYS A 28 20.69 -19.40 -12.33
C LYS A 28 21.13 -19.53 -10.85
N ALA A 29 20.77 -20.61 -10.18
CA ALA A 29 21.09 -20.86 -8.76
C ALA A 29 22.31 -21.78 -8.55
N ASP A 30 22.67 -22.03 -7.28
CA ASP A 30 23.78 -22.93 -6.92
C ASP A 30 23.59 -24.36 -7.46
N PHE A 31 22.34 -24.81 -7.57
CA PHE A 31 21.97 -26.13 -8.11
C PHE A 31 20.74 -26.07 -9.01
N THR A 32 20.69 -26.97 -10.00
CA THR A 32 19.53 -27.15 -10.91
C THR A 32 18.48 -28.12 -10.39
N ASP A 33 18.79 -28.88 -9.33
CA ASP A 33 17.87 -29.84 -8.73
C ASP A 33 18.02 -29.90 -7.21
N ILE A 34 16.90 -30.13 -6.53
CA ILE A 34 16.80 -30.09 -5.07
C ILE A 34 17.71 -31.15 -4.42
N GLN A 35 17.79 -32.34 -5.01
CA GLN A 35 18.55 -33.44 -4.41
C GLN A 35 20.06 -33.16 -4.42
N SER A 36 20.57 -32.52 -5.47
CA SER A 36 21.97 -32.08 -5.56
C SER A 36 22.34 -31.07 -4.49
N ALA A 37 21.46 -30.10 -4.22
CA ALA A 37 21.65 -29.14 -3.13
C ALA A 37 21.65 -29.83 -1.76
N ILE A 38 20.68 -30.74 -1.52
CA ILE A 38 20.66 -31.55 -0.31
C ILE A 38 21.91 -32.44 -0.20
N ASN A 39 22.45 -32.96 -1.28
CA ASN A 39 23.68 -33.76 -1.23
C ASN A 39 24.87 -32.92 -0.75
N ALA A 40 24.97 -31.67 -1.18
CA ALA A 40 26.05 -30.73 -0.83
C ALA A 40 25.92 -30.13 0.57
N SER A 41 24.71 -30.01 1.11
CA SER A 41 24.45 -29.32 2.38
C SER A 41 24.96 -30.05 3.63
N SER A 42 25.05 -29.31 4.73
CA SER A 42 25.34 -29.81 6.09
C SER A 42 24.14 -29.60 7.02
N ASP A 43 24.19 -30.20 8.22
CA ASP A 43 23.15 -29.94 9.23
C ASP A 43 23.14 -28.45 9.63
N GLY A 44 21.96 -27.85 9.65
CA GLY A 44 21.69 -26.45 9.92
C GLY A 44 21.50 -25.60 8.67
N ASP A 45 21.85 -26.12 7.49
CA ASP A 45 21.74 -25.39 6.22
C ASP A 45 20.29 -25.24 5.76
N GLU A 46 20.06 -24.20 4.96
CA GLU A 46 18.81 -23.93 4.26
C GLU A 46 18.95 -24.25 2.77
N ILE A 47 17.94 -24.88 2.19
CA ILE A 47 17.78 -25.10 0.76
C ILE A 47 16.61 -24.21 0.32
N LEU A 48 16.93 -23.08 -0.31
CA LEU A 48 15.96 -22.13 -0.84
C LEU A 48 15.65 -22.47 -2.29
N ILE A 49 14.41 -22.85 -2.55
CA ILE A 49 13.94 -23.30 -3.86
C ILE A 49 13.19 -22.16 -4.54
N MET A 50 13.67 -21.78 -5.73
CA MET A 50 13.04 -20.77 -6.57
C MET A 50 11.75 -21.33 -7.22
N PRO A 51 10.82 -20.47 -7.68
CA PRO A 51 9.63 -20.91 -8.41
C PRO A 51 9.98 -21.82 -9.58
N GLY A 52 9.32 -22.98 -9.68
CA GLY A 52 9.68 -23.98 -10.70
C GLY A 52 9.02 -25.34 -10.50
N THR A 53 9.22 -26.25 -11.46
CA THR A 53 8.72 -27.64 -11.37
C THR A 53 9.87 -28.63 -11.29
N TYR A 54 10.06 -29.19 -10.11
CA TYR A 54 11.16 -30.11 -9.79
C TYR A 54 10.70 -31.55 -9.89
N THR A 55 11.41 -32.33 -10.70
CA THR A 55 11.21 -33.77 -10.89
C THR A 55 12.45 -34.55 -10.43
N GLY A 56 12.36 -35.87 -10.35
CA GLY A 56 13.46 -36.72 -9.88
C GLY A 56 13.71 -37.92 -10.79
N THR A 57 14.93 -38.44 -10.77
CA THR A 57 15.32 -39.61 -11.58
C THR A 57 15.20 -40.95 -10.84
N GLY A 58 14.84 -40.93 -9.55
CA GLY A 58 14.79 -42.08 -8.65
C GLY A 58 13.38 -42.56 -8.28
N ASN A 59 13.30 -43.29 -7.16
CA ASN A 59 12.03 -43.72 -6.55
C ASN A 59 11.34 -42.59 -5.75
N GLU A 60 12.06 -41.50 -5.52
CA GLU A 60 11.61 -40.28 -4.88
C GLU A 60 12.14 -39.06 -5.65
N VAL A 61 11.45 -37.91 -5.55
CA VAL A 61 11.95 -36.63 -6.06
C VAL A 61 12.99 -36.05 -5.10
N VAL A 62 12.70 -36.08 -3.80
CA VAL A 62 13.55 -35.54 -2.75
C VAL A 62 13.72 -36.53 -1.60
N ASP A 63 14.94 -36.68 -1.11
CA ASP A 63 15.29 -37.39 0.12
C ASP A 63 16.18 -36.50 0.99
N THR A 64 15.73 -36.20 2.21
CA THR A 64 16.46 -35.32 3.15
C THR A 64 17.73 -35.95 3.72
N LEU A 65 17.99 -37.22 3.42
CA LEU A 65 19.15 -38.00 3.87
C LEU A 65 19.32 -38.08 5.40
N GLY A 66 18.28 -37.72 6.17
CA GLY A 66 18.34 -37.58 7.63
C GLY A 66 19.11 -36.37 8.13
N LYS A 67 19.44 -35.41 7.25
CA LYS A 67 20.08 -34.13 7.64
C LYS A 67 19.08 -33.22 8.33
N ALA A 68 19.52 -32.40 9.29
CA ALA A 68 18.70 -31.34 9.88
C ALA A 68 18.78 -30.09 9.00
N ILE A 69 17.91 -29.98 7.99
CA ILE A 69 17.92 -28.89 7.00
C ILE A 69 16.56 -28.20 6.93
N THR A 70 16.55 -26.94 6.49
CA THR A 70 15.34 -26.24 6.08
C THR A 70 15.17 -26.38 4.57
N LEU A 71 14.07 -26.96 4.12
CA LEU A 71 13.67 -27.05 2.71
C LEU A 71 12.53 -26.06 2.48
N LYS A 72 12.82 -24.93 1.84
CA LYS A 72 11.92 -23.78 1.79
C LYS A 72 11.68 -23.34 0.34
N GLY A 73 10.41 -23.24 -0.03
CA GLY A 73 10.00 -22.51 -1.22
C GLY A 73 10.09 -20.99 -1.00
N GLN A 74 10.66 -20.26 -1.97
CA GLN A 74 10.81 -18.79 -1.90
C GLN A 74 9.45 -18.10 -1.78
N THR A 75 8.47 -18.51 -2.59
CA THR A 75 7.08 -18.07 -2.52
C THR A 75 6.16 -19.26 -2.32
N ALA A 76 5.10 -19.09 -1.53
CA ALA A 76 4.11 -20.16 -1.38
C ALA A 76 3.42 -20.42 -2.74
N TYR A 77 3.03 -21.66 -3.00
CA TYR A 77 2.22 -22.07 -4.16
C TYR A 77 2.90 -22.07 -5.55
N SER A 78 4.16 -21.64 -5.69
CA SER A 78 4.87 -21.60 -6.98
C SER A 78 5.91 -22.72 -7.19
N ILE A 79 6.31 -23.43 -6.13
CA ILE A 79 7.31 -24.51 -6.17
C ILE A 79 6.61 -25.87 -6.19
N ILE A 80 6.74 -26.58 -7.31
CA ILE A 80 6.06 -27.85 -7.55
C ILE A 80 7.07 -29.00 -7.51
N ILE A 81 6.93 -29.90 -6.54
CA ILE A 81 7.55 -31.22 -6.53
C ILE A 81 6.60 -32.20 -7.22
N ASP A 82 6.93 -32.57 -8.46
CA ASP A 82 6.09 -33.45 -9.29
C ASP A 82 6.66 -34.88 -9.36
N GLY A 83 5.89 -35.84 -8.86
CA GLY A 83 6.23 -37.27 -8.89
C GLY A 83 5.98 -37.95 -10.23
N GLU A 84 5.49 -37.23 -11.25
CA GLU A 84 5.18 -37.69 -12.61
C GLU A 84 4.33 -38.97 -12.67
N ASN A 85 3.51 -39.19 -11.64
CA ASN A 85 2.71 -40.40 -11.40
C ASN A 85 3.53 -41.70 -11.30
N VAL A 86 4.82 -41.64 -10.97
CA VAL A 86 5.70 -42.83 -10.96
C VAL A 86 6.59 -42.93 -9.74
N ARG A 87 6.73 -41.87 -8.95
CA ARG A 87 7.63 -41.83 -7.79
C ARG A 87 7.03 -41.08 -6.60
N ARG A 88 7.64 -41.26 -5.43
CA ARG A 88 7.31 -40.50 -4.22
C ARG A 88 7.76 -39.05 -4.35
N GLY A 89 7.07 -38.10 -3.72
CA GLY A 89 7.53 -36.71 -3.64
C GLY A 89 8.76 -36.57 -2.75
N VAL A 90 8.54 -36.57 -1.44
CA VAL A 90 9.58 -36.29 -0.43
C VAL A 90 9.73 -37.45 0.55
N THR A 91 10.98 -37.77 0.92
CA THR A 91 11.34 -38.80 1.90
C THR A 91 12.15 -38.18 3.03
N CYS A 92 11.66 -38.34 4.26
CA CYS A 92 12.33 -37.97 5.49
C CYS A 92 12.67 -39.25 6.28
N ARG A 93 13.93 -39.70 6.22
CA ARG A 93 14.40 -40.97 6.82
C ARG A 93 15.24 -40.80 8.08
N LEU A 94 15.23 -41.80 8.96
CA LEU A 94 16.13 -41.82 10.12
C LEU A 94 17.62 -41.95 9.73
N PRO A 95 18.55 -41.41 10.56
CA PRO A 95 18.31 -40.72 11.81
C PRO A 95 17.99 -39.23 11.59
N ILE A 96 16.72 -38.84 11.65
CA ILE A 96 16.33 -37.43 11.60
C ILE A 96 16.83 -36.80 12.89
N LYS A 97 17.85 -35.95 12.78
CA LYS A 97 18.19 -35.00 13.83
C LYS A 97 17.02 -34.02 13.92
N SER A 98 16.51 -33.77 15.13
CA SER A 98 15.51 -32.73 15.37
C SER A 98 15.94 -31.44 14.63
N ASN A 99 15.02 -30.81 13.88
CA ASN A 99 15.18 -29.58 13.06
C ASN A 99 15.15 -29.77 11.52
N VAL A 100 14.39 -30.73 10.98
CA VAL A 100 14.02 -30.65 9.55
C VAL A 100 12.78 -29.77 9.42
N ILE A 101 12.87 -28.71 8.62
CA ILE A 101 11.73 -27.82 8.31
C ILE A 101 11.42 -27.99 6.82
N ILE A 102 10.16 -28.18 6.47
CA ILE A 102 9.68 -28.21 5.08
C ILE A 102 8.58 -27.17 4.96
N GLU A 103 8.79 -26.13 4.14
CA GLU A 103 7.81 -25.06 4.03
C GLU A 103 7.58 -24.57 2.60
N ASN A 104 6.35 -24.13 2.32
CA ASN A 104 5.95 -23.51 1.05
C ASN A 104 6.07 -24.42 -0.19
N LEU A 105 5.77 -25.72 -0.08
CA LEU A 105 5.91 -26.67 -1.20
C LEU A 105 4.58 -27.25 -1.69
N TRP A 106 4.44 -27.41 -3.01
CA TRP A 106 3.37 -28.17 -3.66
C TRP A 106 3.86 -29.55 -4.10
N ILE A 107 3.40 -30.61 -3.44
CA ILE A 107 3.76 -32.00 -3.75
C ILE A 107 2.60 -32.68 -4.46
N LYS A 108 2.77 -33.02 -5.73
CA LYS A 108 1.67 -33.57 -6.54
C LYS A 108 2.08 -34.73 -7.44
N ASN A 109 1.06 -35.43 -7.93
CA ASN A 109 1.20 -36.52 -8.90
C ASN A 109 2.20 -37.59 -8.43
N CYS A 110 2.31 -37.85 -7.12
CA CYS A 110 3.25 -38.84 -6.62
C CYS A 110 2.59 -40.21 -6.42
N ILE A 111 3.30 -41.29 -6.76
CA ILE A 111 2.87 -42.68 -6.54
C ILE A 111 3.95 -43.47 -5.81
N SER A 112 3.59 -44.15 -4.72
CA SER A 112 4.50 -45.06 -4.01
C SER A 112 3.76 -46.19 -3.29
N ASP A 113 4.47 -47.09 -2.61
CA ASP A 113 3.83 -48.09 -1.76
C ASP A 113 3.23 -47.47 -0.48
N ASN A 114 3.99 -46.58 0.17
CA ASN A 114 3.56 -45.86 1.35
C ASN A 114 4.05 -44.42 1.29
N GLY A 115 3.17 -43.45 1.55
CA GLY A 115 3.50 -42.03 1.46
C GLY A 115 3.71 -41.64 0.01
N GLY A 116 2.63 -41.47 -0.75
CA GLY A 116 2.72 -41.04 -2.15
C GLY A 116 3.43 -39.69 -2.22
N GLY A 117 2.87 -38.67 -1.56
CA GLY A 117 3.49 -37.35 -1.47
C GLY A 117 4.72 -37.35 -0.56
N LEU A 118 4.51 -37.64 0.73
CA LEU A 118 5.53 -37.51 1.76
C LEU A 118 5.62 -38.80 2.62
N TRP A 119 6.84 -39.28 2.86
CA TRP A 119 7.11 -40.38 3.78
C TRP A 119 8.01 -39.91 4.92
N ILE A 120 7.58 -40.09 6.17
CA ILE A 120 8.23 -39.57 7.37
C ILE A 120 8.60 -40.70 8.32
N GLU A 121 9.84 -40.68 8.77
CA GLU A 121 10.35 -41.43 9.90
C GLU A 121 11.12 -40.48 10.84
N GLY A 122 10.42 -39.82 11.77
CA GLY A 122 10.96 -38.83 12.71
C GLY A 122 9.99 -37.66 12.96
N SER A 123 10.52 -36.51 13.37
CA SER A 123 9.73 -35.34 13.80
C SER A 123 10.08 -34.05 13.03
N PRO A 124 9.87 -33.99 11.70
CA PRO A 124 9.99 -32.74 10.94
C PRO A 124 8.87 -31.75 11.30
N GLU A 125 9.13 -30.47 11.04
CA GLU A 125 8.15 -29.39 11.02
C GLU A 125 7.76 -29.11 9.56
N ILE A 126 6.47 -29.11 9.24
CA ILE A 126 5.95 -28.89 7.90
C ILE A 126 4.97 -27.71 7.95
N LYS A 127 5.17 -26.70 7.11
CA LYS A 127 4.37 -25.46 7.09
C LYS A 127 3.89 -25.11 5.70
N THR A 128 2.66 -24.63 5.58
CA THR A 128 2.14 -24.03 4.33
C THR A 128 2.37 -24.93 3.09
N CYS A 129 2.34 -26.25 3.27
CA CYS A 129 2.59 -27.21 2.19
C CYS A 129 1.27 -27.78 1.68
N VAL A 130 1.17 -27.96 0.37
CA VAL A 130 0.01 -28.58 -0.28
C VAL A 130 0.43 -29.91 -0.89
N MET A 131 -0.21 -30.99 -0.46
CA MET A 131 -0.07 -32.32 -1.03
C MET A 131 -1.37 -32.68 -1.74
N VAL A 132 -1.32 -32.77 -3.08
CA VAL A 132 -2.53 -32.94 -3.89
C VAL A 132 -2.42 -34.09 -4.90
N GLY A 133 -3.44 -34.94 -4.94
CA GLY A 133 -3.56 -35.98 -5.96
C GLY A 133 -2.51 -37.10 -5.85
N ASN A 134 -1.96 -37.32 -4.65
CA ASN A 134 -0.94 -38.33 -4.43
C ASN A 134 -1.55 -39.69 -4.06
N ASN A 135 -0.95 -40.77 -4.55
CA ASN A 135 -1.49 -42.12 -4.42
C ASN A 135 -0.50 -43.08 -3.75
N ALA A 136 -0.99 -43.94 -2.87
CA ALA A 136 -0.23 -45.01 -2.27
C ALA A 136 -0.93 -46.37 -2.41
N THR A 137 -0.18 -47.41 -2.79
CA THR A 137 -0.75 -48.76 -2.97
C THR A 137 -1.11 -49.44 -1.65
N SER A 138 -0.53 -48.99 -0.53
CA SER A 138 -0.77 -49.54 0.81
C SER A 138 -1.31 -48.49 1.80
N ALA A 139 -0.58 -47.40 2.07
CA ALA A 139 -1.00 -46.45 3.09
C ALA A 139 -0.43 -45.03 2.89
N GLY A 140 -1.18 -44.00 3.30
CA GLY A 140 -0.71 -42.62 3.26
C GLY A 140 -0.61 -42.10 1.83
N GLY A 141 -1.74 -41.78 1.19
CA GLY A 141 -1.73 -41.28 -0.18
C GLY A 141 -0.94 -39.98 -0.27
N ASN A 142 -1.34 -38.98 0.53
CA ASN A 142 -0.56 -37.75 0.67
C ASN A 142 0.62 -37.94 1.61
N VAL A 143 0.41 -38.44 2.84
CA VAL A 143 1.48 -38.58 3.84
C VAL A 143 1.43 -39.92 4.55
N TYR A 144 2.62 -40.52 4.74
CA TYR A 144 2.81 -41.67 5.61
C TYR A 144 3.83 -41.36 6.70
N VAL A 145 3.43 -41.45 7.96
CA VAL A 145 4.29 -41.34 9.14
C VAL A 145 4.48 -42.73 9.73
N LEU A 146 5.71 -43.23 9.68
CA LEU A 146 6.08 -44.54 10.22
C LEU A 146 6.27 -44.52 11.74
N SER A 147 6.94 -43.48 12.22
CA SER A 147 7.22 -43.21 13.64
C SER A 147 7.65 -41.76 13.81
N GLY A 148 7.51 -41.23 15.03
CA GLY A 148 7.89 -39.86 15.39
C GLY A 148 6.70 -38.92 15.56
N ASN A 149 6.99 -37.64 15.77
CA ASN A 149 6.03 -36.61 16.14
C ASN A 149 6.15 -35.42 15.18
N PRO A 150 5.79 -35.58 13.89
CA PRO A 150 5.82 -34.46 12.95
C PRO A 150 4.80 -33.39 13.37
N ASN A 151 5.14 -32.13 13.14
CA ASN A 151 4.23 -31.00 13.30
C ASN A 151 3.87 -30.46 11.91
N PHE A 152 2.58 -30.47 11.58
CA PHE A 152 2.02 -29.82 10.40
C PHE A 152 1.26 -28.57 10.85
N SER A 153 1.60 -27.41 10.31
CA SER A 153 0.99 -26.14 10.72
C SER A 153 0.81 -25.17 9.55
N ALA A 154 0.22 -24.00 9.83
CA ALA A 154 0.08 -22.89 8.87
C ALA A 154 -0.62 -23.26 7.56
N GLY A 155 -1.77 -23.94 7.63
CA GLY A 155 -2.60 -24.16 6.44
C GLY A 155 -2.19 -25.36 5.58
N CYS A 156 -1.42 -26.34 6.11
CA CYS A 156 -1.06 -27.52 5.34
C CYS A 156 -2.30 -28.24 4.77
N ASN A 157 -2.27 -28.58 3.48
CA ASN A 157 -3.43 -29.09 2.76
C ASN A 157 -3.16 -30.47 2.16
N PHE A 158 -3.89 -31.49 2.64
CA PHE A 158 -3.87 -32.87 2.16
C PHE A 158 -5.12 -33.12 1.31
N ASN A 159 -5.01 -32.90 0.01
CA ASN A 159 -6.13 -32.94 -0.92
C ASN A 159 -6.06 -34.15 -1.87
N ALA A 160 -7.21 -34.75 -2.16
CA ALA A 160 -7.39 -35.74 -3.22
C ALA A 160 -6.40 -36.93 -3.16
N GLY A 161 -5.96 -37.30 -1.96
CA GLY A 161 -5.09 -38.45 -1.74
C GLY A 161 -5.85 -39.76 -1.92
N ALA A 162 -5.17 -40.80 -2.38
CA ALA A 162 -5.75 -42.14 -2.54
C ALA A 162 -4.85 -43.20 -1.91
N ALA A 163 -5.40 -44.06 -1.04
CA ALA A 163 -4.71 -45.24 -0.51
C ALA A 163 -5.71 -46.18 0.17
N PRO A 164 -5.44 -47.48 0.32
CA PRO A 164 -6.30 -48.34 1.15
C PRO A 164 -6.48 -47.84 2.59
N TYR A 165 -5.42 -47.25 3.15
CA TYR A 165 -5.37 -46.82 4.54
C TYR A 165 -4.83 -45.39 4.67
N GLY A 166 -5.59 -44.47 5.27
CA GLY A 166 -5.15 -43.09 5.45
C GLY A 166 -4.87 -42.40 4.13
N ALA A 167 -5.90 -42.18 3.31
CA ALA A 167 -5.70 -41.69 1.95
C ALA A 167 -5.11 -40.27 1.92
N GLY A 168 -5.54 -39.39 2.82
CA GLY A 168 -4.78 -38.18 3.14
C GLY A 168 -3.52 -38.56 3.91
N VAL A 169 -3.69 -38.89 5.18
CA VAL A 169 -2.57 -39.17 6.08
C VAL A 169 -2.70 -40.53 6.75
N TYR A 170 -1.61 -41.28 6.79
CA TYR A 170 -1.49 -42.47 7.64
C TYR A 170 -0.42 -42.22 8.70
N CYS A 171 -0.79 -42.31 9.98
CA CYS A 171 0.15 -42.19 11.09
C CYS A 171 0.20 -43.49 11.88
N ARG A 172 1.42 -43.96 12.11
CA ARG A 172 1.72 -45.12 12.95
C ARG A 172 2.70 -44.74 14.04
N ASP A 173 2.43 -45.20 15.25
CA ASP A 173 3.35 -45.16 16.40
C ASP A 173 3.95 -43.75 16.65
N GLY A 174 3.21 -42.85 17.31
CA GLY A 174 3.68 -41.49 17.60
C GLY A 174 2.61 -40.51 18.06
N SER A 175 3.02 -39.24 18.18
CA SER A 175 2.16 -38.11 18.58
C SER A 175 2.31 -36.98 17.56
N PRO A 176 1.72 -37.12 16.36
CA PRO A 176 1.76 -36.07 15.36
C PRO A 176 0.88 -34.88 15.80
N GLU A 177 1.28 -33.69 15.40
CA GLU A 177 0.56 -32.45 15.64
C GLU A 177 0.10 -31.87 14.30
N PHE A 178 -1.17 -31.45 14.24
CA PHE A 178 -1.76 -30.78 13.10
C PHE A 178 -2.47 -29.53 13.60
N ASP A 179 -2.01 -28.36 13.15
CA ASP A 179 -2.63 -27.07 13.46
C ASP A 179 -3.09 -26.38 12.18
N SER A 180 -4.35 -25.97 12.14
CA SER A 180 -4.93 -25.24 11.00
C SER A 180 -4.76 -25.98 9.66
N CYS A 181 -4.90 -27.32 9.66
CA CYS A 181 -4.67 -28.16 8.48
C CYS A 181 -5.97 -28.60 7.79
N PHE A 182 -5.90 -28.84 6.49
CA PHE A 182 -7.03 -29.24 5.65
C PHE A 182 -6.86 -30.67 5.10
N PHE A 183 -7.84 -31.54 5.29
CA PHE A 183 -7.92 -32.90 4.75
C PHE A 183 -9.12 -32.97 3.82
N LEU A 184 -8.90 -32.84 2.52
CA LEU A 184 -9.95 -32.59 1.54
C LEU A 184 -10.06 -33.72 0.53
N SER A 185 -11.28 -34.20 0.29
CA SER A 185 -11.60 -35.10 -0.84
C SER A 185 -10.73 -36.36 -0.95
N ASN A 186 -10.18 -36.84 0.17
CA ASN A 186 -9.32 -38.02 0.17
C ASN A 186 -10.17 -39.29 0.10
N ASN A 187 -9.71 -40.29 -0.64
CA ASN A 187 -10.47 -41.51 -0.91
C ASN A 187 -9.70 -42.77 -0.48
N ALA A 188 -10.14 -43.36 0.62
CA ALA A 188 -9.62 -44.62 1.12
C ALA A 188 -10.51 -45.82 0.77
N THR A 189 -9.94 -46.89 0.23
CA THR A 189 -10.76 -48.08 -0.06
C THR A 189 -11.11 -48.89 1.20
N GLU A 190 -10.39 -48.70 2.31
CA GLU A 190 -10.66 -49.43 3.56
C GLU A 190 -10.85 -48.55 4.81
N ARG A 191 -9.86 -47.76 5.24
CA ARG A 191 -9.95 -47.07 6.54
C ARG A 191 -9.28 -45.70 6.55
N GLY A 192 -10.00 -44.70 7.08
CA GLY A 192 -9.49 -43.34 7.26
C GLY A 192 -9.31 -42.63 5.92
N GLY A 193 -10.36 -41.99 5.42
CA GLY A 193 -10.28 -41.23 4.16
C GLY A 193 -9.33 -40.06 4.34
N GLY A 194 -9.64 -39.14 5.27
CA GLY A 194 -8.75 -38.05 5.65
C GLY A 194 -7.51 -38.55 6.39
N ILE A 195 -7.70 -39.24 7.52
CA ILE A 195 -6.59 -39.75 8.34
C ILE A 195 -6.84 -41.14 8.90
N ARG A 196 -5.76 -41.94 8.99
CA ARG A 196 -5.73 -43.14 9.80
C ARG A 196 -4.64 -43.05 10.87
N GLY A 197 -5.06 -43.12 12.13
CA GLY A 197 -4.16 -43.23 13.28
C GLY A 197 -4.10 -44.67 13.81
N TYR A 198 -2.92 -45.26 13.82
CA TYR A 198 -2.69 -46.58 14.41
C TYR A 198 -1.65 -46.49 15.53
N GLN A 199 -2.09 -46.72 16.77
CA GLN A 199 -1.28 -46.59 17.99
C GLN A 199 -0.68 -45.17 18.13
N ILE A 200 -1.52 -44.13 17.98
CA ILE A 200 -1.10 -42.74 18.08
C ILE A 200 -1.81 -41.99 19.21
N SER A 201 -1.16 -40.93 19.70
CA SER A 201 -1.76 -39.87 20.52
C SER A 201 -1.54 -38.53 19.83
N GLY A 202 -2.30 -38.24 18.78
CA GLY A 202 -2.14 -37.01 17.99
C GLY A 202 -2.88 -35.82 18.59
N TYR A 203 -2.41 -34.61 18.28
CA TYR A 203 -3.09 -33.35 18.61
C TYR A 203 -3.51 -32.66 17.32
N PHE A 204 -4.79 -32.31 17.21
CA PHE A 204 -5.39 -31.67 16.05
C PHE A 204 -6.08 -30.40 16.54
N SER A 205 -5.62 -29.22 16.10
CA SER A 205 -6.22 -27.93 16.40
C SER A 205 -6.66 -27.24 15.12
N ASN A 206 -7.86 -26.65 15.10
CA ASN A 206 -8.35 -25.84 13.97
C ASN A 206 -8.33 -26.57 12.62
N CYS A 207 -8.41 -27.91 12.62
CA CYS A 207 -8.29 -28.71 11.41
C CYS A 207 -9.65 -28.97 10.75
N SER A 208 -9.66 -29.08 9.43
CA SER A 208 -10.87 -29.34 8.65
C SER A 208 -10.75 -30.64 7.84
N PHE A 209 -11.69 -31.57 8.01
CA PHE A 209 -11.79 -32.83 7.31
C PHE A 209 -13.06 -32.84 6.45
N ASN A 210 -12.92 -32.56 5.15
CA ASN A 210 -14.07 -32.36 4.28
C ASN A 210 -14.11 -33.32 3.10
N ASN A 211 -15.32 -33.82 2.79
CA ASN A 211 -15.59 -34.66 1.60
C ASN A 211 -14.72 -35.92 1.49
N ASN A 212 -14.18 -36.42 2.61
CA ASN A 212 -13.36 -37.61 2.59
C ASN A 212 -14.22 -38.87 2.57
N THR A 213 -13.73 -39.89 1.89
CA THR A 213 -14.45 -41.14 1.68
C THR A 213 -13.64 -42.33 2.15
N ALA A 214 -14.29 -43.27 2.84
CA ALA A 214 -13.67 -44.53 3.28
C ALA A 214 -14.66 -45.69 3.34
N ALA A 215 -14.19 -46.93 3.54
CA ALA A 215 -15.10 -47.96 4.03
C ALA A 215 -15.39 -47.78 5.54
N ARG A 216 -14.41 -47.33 6.33
CA ARG A 216 -14.57 -47.02 7.76
C ARG A 216 -13.86 -45.72 8.13
N GLY A 217 -14.57 -44.79 8.74
CA GLY A 217 -14.03 -43.48 9.12
C GLY A 217 -13.77 -42.64 7.87
N GLY A 218 -14.83 -42.04 7.31
CA GLY A 218 -14.70 -41.20 6.12
C GLY A 218 -13.68 -40.09 6.36
N ALA A 219 -13.81 -39.36 7.46
CA ALA A 219 -12.81 -38.41 7.90
C ALA A 219 -11.61 -39.09 8.57
N GLY A 220 -11.86 -39.96 9.56
CA GLY A 220 -10.81 -40.46 10.44
C GLY A 220 -11.06 -41.86 10.99
N HIS A 221 -10.01 -42.67 11.10
CA HIS A 221 -10.07 -43.96 11.80
C HIS A 221 -8.90 -44.14 12.78
N PHE A 222 -9.22 -44.21 14.07
CA PHE A 222 -8.25 -44.34 15.16
C PHE A 222 -8.38 -45.70 15.85
N GLN A 223 -7.24 -46.36 16.00
CA GLN A 223 -7.16 -47.67 16.65
C GLN A 223 -5.88 -47.81 17.46
N SER A 224 -6.03 -48.19 18.73
CA SER A 224 -4.95 -48.61 19.61
C SER A 224 -5.16 -50.05 20.06
N ASN A 225 -4.12 -50.73 20.52
CA ASN A 225 -4.26 -51.93 21.35
C ASN A 225 -3.52 -51.75 22.69
N LEU A 226 -3.06 -50.52 22.93
CA LEU A 226 -2.34 -50.09 24.12
C LEU A 226 -3.28 -49.16 24.90
N ASN A 227 -3.37 -49.40 26.19
CA ASN A 227 -4.13 -48.52 27.07
C ASN A 227 -3.48 -47.13 27.09
N GLU A 228 -4.28 -46.08 27.31
CA GLU A 228 -3.85 -44.69 27.52
C GLU A 228 -3.39 -43.91 26.27
N LEU A 229 -3.54 -44.46 25.06
CA LEU A 229 -3.37 -43.67 23.83
C LEU A 229 -4.69 -42.97 23.47
N SER A 230 -4.67 -41.64 23.53
CA SER A 230 -5.80 -40.77 23.22
C SER A 230 -5.34 -39.65 22.29
N SER A 231 -6.08 -39.44 21.21
CA SER A 231 -5.87 -38.28 20.34
C SER A 231 -6.85 -37.17 20.73
N THR A 232 -6.38 -35.93 20.67
CA THR A 232 -7.17 -34.74 21.00
C THR A 232 -7.49 -33.97 19.74
N PHE A 233 -8.76 -33.60 19.58
CA PHE A 233 -9.28 -32.73 18.53
C PHE A 233 -9.87 -31.50 19.21
N ASP A 234 -9.35 -30.33 18.87
CA ASP A 234 -9.73 -29.04 19.42
C ASP A 234 -10.13 -28.12 18.26
N ASN A 235 -11.34 -27.58 18.30
CA ASN A 235 -11.88 -26.72 17.25
C ASN A 235 -11.77 -27.33 15.82
N CYS A 236 -12.05 -28.62 15.67
CA CYS A 236 -11.94 -29.32 14.39
C CYS A 236 -13.30 -29.51 13.71
N TYR A 237 -13.30 -29.45 12.38
CA TYR A 237 -14.48 -29.60 11.54
C TYR A 237 -14.42 -30.91 10.76
N PHE A 238 -15.47 -31.72 10.84
CA PHE A 238 -15.64 -32.98 10.11
C PHE A 238 -16.90 -32.85 9.26
N GLN A 239 -16.77 -32.49 7.98
CA GLN A 239 -17.92 -32.16 7.13
C GLN A 239 -18.04 -33.04 5.88
N ASN A 240 -19.27 -33.45 5.56
CA ASN A 240 -19.59 -34.16 4.30
C ASN A 240 -18.78 -35.45 4.07
N ASN A 241 -18.26 -36.08 5.13
CA ASN A 241 -17.46 -37.29 4.98
C ASN A 241 -18.37 -38.51 4.86
N THR A 242 -17.99 -39.45 3.99
CA THR A 242 -18.82 -40.62 3.69
C THR A 242 -18.08 -41.92 3.98
N ALA A 243 -18.70 -42.79 4.78
CA ALA A 243 -18.24 -44.15 5.01
C ALA A 243 -19.20 -45.19 4.42
N SER A 244 -18.67 -46.14 3.66
CA SER A 244 -19.46 -47.24 3.11
C SER A 244 -19.81 -48.34 4.12
N SER A 245 -19.30 -48.25 5.36
CA SER A 245 -19.58 -49.21 6.44
C SER A 245 -19.79 -48.56 7.82
N LEU A 246 -18.78 -47.91 8.41
CA LEU A 246 -18.83 -47.46 9.82
C LEU A 246 -18.22 -46.06 9.95
N GLY A 247 -18.84 -45.19 10.75
CA GLY A 247 -18.31 -43.86 11.07
C GLY A 247 -18.18 -42.96 9.84
N GLY A 248 -19.24 -42.23 9.47
CA GLY A 248 -19.17 -41.31 8.33
C GLY A 248 -18.07 -40.27 8.54
N GLY A 249 -18.04 -39.66 9.73
CA GLY A 249 -16.92 -38.85 10.20
C GLY A 249 -15.79 -39.72 10.75
N VAL A 250 -15.84 -40.03 12.05
CA VAL A 250 -14.73 -40.66 12.78
C VAL A 250 -15.09 -42.03 13.35
N VAL A 251 -14.12 -42.94 13.40
CA VAL A 251 -14.19 -44.23 14.09
C VAL A 251 -13.13 -44.28 15.19
N ASN A 252 -13.55 -44.50 16.44
CA ASN A 252 -12.68 -44.91 17.54
C ASN A 252 -12.87 -46.39 17.84
N ASN A 253 -11.79 -47.15 17.87
CA ASN A 253 -11.83 -48.59 18.08
C ASN A 253 -10.73 -49.04 19.04
N SER A 254 -11.01 -50.08 19.84
CA SER A 254 -10.03 -50.80 20.65
C SER A 254 -9.33 -49.87 21.64
N THR A 255 -10.05 -49.47 22.70
CA THR A 255 -9.53 -48.65 23.81
C THR A 255 -8.92 -47.31 23.37
N THR A 256 -9.49 -46.67 22.35
CA THR A 256 -9.04 -45.35 21.87
C THR A 256 -9.95 -44.27 22.43
N ASP A 257 -9.58 -43.73 23.58
CA ASP A 257 -10.41 -42.79 24.35
C ASP A 257 -10.13 -41.34 23.94
N SER A 258 -10.35 -41.01 22.65
CA SER A 258 -10.08 -39.69 22.07
C SER A 258 -10.86 -38.56 22.77
N LEU A 259 -10.28 -37.36 22.83
CA LEU A 259 -10.95 -36.13 23.28
C LEU A 259 -11.38 -35.31 22.05
N PHE A 260 -12.65 -34.96 21.98
CA PHE A 260 -13.18 -33.97 21.05
C PHE A 260 -13.68 -32.78 21.85
N GLN A 261 -13.13 -31.61 21.59
CA GLN A 261 -13.50 -30.35 22.24
C GLN A 261 -13.78 -29.29 21.17
N SER A 262 -14.90 -28.58 21.29
CA SER A 262 -15.27 -27.51 20.34
C SER A 262 -15.33 -27.99 18.87
N CYS A 263 -15.59 -29.28 18.64
CA CYS A 263 -15.55 -29.87 17.30
C CYS A 263 -16.94 -29.90 16.66
N SER A 264 -16.99 -29.80 15.33
CA SER A 264 -18.23 -29.89 14.55
C SER A 264 -18.24 -31.09 13.63
N PHE A 265 -19.23 -31.96 13.75
CA PHE A 265 -19.50 -33.10 12.87
C PHE A 265 -20.77 -32.79 12.07
N ILE A 266 -20.62 -32.43 10.79
CA ILE A 266 -21.73 -31.92 9.98
C ILE A 266 -21.90 -32.76 8.70
N ASN A 267 -23.13 -33.18 8.39
CA ASN A 267 -23.48 -33.86 7.14
C ASN A 267 -22.67 -35.14 6.85
N ASN A 268 -22.15 -35.81 7.87
CA ASN A 268 -21.40 -37.04 7.65
C ASN A 268 -22.34 -38.22 7.47
N THR A 269 -22.00 -39.11 6.52
CA THR A 269 -22.90 -40.18 6.09
C THR A 269 -22.26 -41.56 6.24
N ALA A 270 -22.94 -42.48 6.93
CA ALA A 270 -22.60 -43.90 6.99
C ALA A 270 -23.66 -44.74 6.25
N THR A 271 -23.29 -45.28 5.07
CA THR A 271 -24.25 -45.95 4.16
C THR A 271 -24.31 -47.48 4.33
N GLY A 272 -23.35 -48.10 5.00
CA GLY A 272 -23.23 -49.56 5.02
C GLY A 272 -24.10 -50.29 6.04
N PHE A 273 -24.67 -51.42 5.60
CA PHE A 273 -25.32 -52.42 6.46
C PHE A 273 -24.42 -53.67 6.56
N ASN A 274 -23.55 -53.75 7.56
CA ASN A 274 -22.77 -54.98 7.79
C ASN A 274 -23.49 -55.90 8.78
N GLY A 275 -24.35 -56.78 8.25
CA GLY A 275 -24.85 -57.96 8.98
C GLY A 275 -25.66 -57.72 10.27
N GLY A 276 -26.13 -56.49 10.50
CA GLY A 276 -27.00 -56.13 11.64
C GLY A 276 -26.30 -55.42 12.81
N GLN A 277 -25.02 -55.05 12.71
CA GLN A 277 -24.29 -54.41 13.81
C GLN A 277 -23.31 -53.32 13.28
N GLY A 278 -23.82 -52.09 13.11
CA GLY A 278 -23.01 -50.86 13.07
C GLY A 278 -23.40 -49.79 12.03
N SER A 279 -23.53 -48.53 12.46
CA SER A 279 -23.40 -47.26 11.73
C SER A 279 -23.28 -46.14 12.78
N GLY A 280 -22.77 -44.95 12.45
CA GLY A 280 -22.53 -43.85 13.39
C GLY A 280 -22.17 -42.63 12.55
N GLY A 281 -23.17 -41.94 12.00
CA GLY A 281 -22.99 -41.02 10.87
C GLY A 281 -21.89 -39.99 11.12
N GLY A 282 -21.93 -39.32 12.28
CA GLY A 282 -20.82 -38.49 12.78
C GLY A 282 -19.69 -39.33 13.38
N LEU A 283 -19.97 -40.07 14.45
CA LEU A 283 -18.97 -40.78 15.23
C LEU A 283 -19.41 -42.22 15.55
N TYR A 284 -18.47 -43.16 15.41
CA TYR A 284 -18.64 -44.56 15.79
C TYR A 284 -17.60 -44.94 16.84
N ASN A 285 -18.04 -45.45 17.99
CA ASN A 285 -17.19 -45.91 19.08
C ASN A 285 -17.38 -47.41 19.32
N ASP A 286 -16.29 -48.17 19.33
CA ASP A 286 -16.28 -49.58 19.70
C ASP A 286 -15.22 -49.84 20.77
N SER A 287 -15.69 -50.30 21.93
CA SER A 287 -14.84 -50.63 23.09
C SER A 287 -13.89 -49.48 23.44
N SER A 288 -14.38 -48.24 23.31
CA SER A 288 -13.65 -46.97 23.45
C SER A 288 -14.56 -45.90 24.06
N ASN A 289 -14.05 -45.08 24.97
CA ASN A 289 -14.82 -44.15 25.80
C ASN A 289 -14.35 -42.70 25.59
N PRO A 290 -14.61 -42.09 24.42
CA PRO A 290 -14.16 -40.73 24.16
C PRO A 290 -14.85 -39.70 25.05
N GLN A 291 -14.17 -38.57 25.24
CA GLN A 291 -14.73 -37.36 25.84
C GLN A 291 -15.15 -36.41 24.72
N ILE A 292 -16.37 -35.88 24.81
CA ILE A 292 -17.00 -35.06 23.78
C ILE A 292 -17.56 -33.82 24.50
N LEU A 293 -16.90 -32.69 24.32
CA LEU A 293 -17.11 -31.45 25.07
C LEU A 293 -17.39 -30.30 24.10
N SER A 294 -18.46 -29.54 24.31
CA SER A 294 -18.75 -28.35 23.49
C SER A 294 -18.80 -28.64 21.98
N CYS A 295 -19.24 -29.84 21.59
CA CYS A 295 -19.24 -30.29 20.20
C CYS A 295 -20.62 -30.19 19.54
N ILE A 296 -20.64 -29.98 18.23
CA ILE A 296 -21.84 -29.96 17.40
C ILE A 296 -21.89 -31.24 16.55
N PHE A 297 -23.03 -31.92 16.55
CA PHE A 297 -23.36 -33.02 15.65
C PHE A 297 -24.61 -32.62 14.87
N GLU A 298 -24.46 -32.25 13.61
CA GLU A 298 -25.55 -31.74 12.80
C GLU A 298 -25.76 -32.53 11.50
N SER A 299 -27.01 -32.86 11.20
CA SER A 299 -27.43 -33.43 9.91
C SER A 299 -26.66 -34.70 9.51
N ASN A 300 -26.08 -35.42 10.48
CA ASN A 300 -25.36 -36.65 10.21
C ASN A 300 -26.35 -37.79 9.99
N THR A 301 -26.06 -38.61 8.98
CA THR A 301 -26.98 -39.65 8.51
C THR A 301 -26.35 -41.04 8.61
N ALA A 302 -27.09 -41.99 9.16
CA ALA A 302 -26.68 -43.38 9.27
C ALA A 302 -27.79 -44.33 8.84
N ASN A 303 -27.51 -45.28 7.95
CA ASN A 303 -28.54 -46.20 7.48
C ASN A 303 -29.11 -47.13 8.57
N SER A 304 -28.35 -47.42 9.65
CA SER A 304 -28.78 -48.39 10.67
C SER A 304 -28.94 -47.86 12.09
N ASN A 305 -27.95 -47.18 12.65
CA ASN A 305 -27.90 -46.82 14.07
C ASN A 305 -27.13 -45.51 14.23
N GLY A 306 -27.54 -44.63 15.14
CA GLY A 306 -26.73 -43.47 15.56
C GLY A 306 -26.45 -42.51 14.41
N GLY A 307 -27.35 -41.58 14.09
CA GLY A 307 -27.09 -40.56 13.08
C GLY A 307 -25.90 -39.69 13.50
N GLY A 308 -25.95 -39.14 14.71
CA GLY A 308 -24.83 -38.45 15.34
C GLY A 308 -23.77 -39.44 15.84
N ILE A 309 -24.06 -40.17 16.91
CA ILE A 309 -23.12 -41.09 17.57
C ILE A 309 -23.70 -42.50 17.69
N TYR A 310 -22.85 -43.50 17.44
CA TYR A 310 -23.12 -44.88 17.83
C TYR A 310 -22.07 -45.46 18.75
N ASN A 311 -22.54 -46.05 19.86
CA ASN A 311 -21.71 -46.64 20.90
C ASN A 311 -21.92 -48.15 20.97
N TRP A 312 -20.84 -48.90 20.70
CA TRP A 312 -20.78 -50.35 20.82
C TRP A 312 -19.88 -50.76 21.99
N SER A 313 -20.48 -51.20 23.09
CA SER A 313 -19.72 -51.55 24.32
C SER A 313 -18.84 -50.38 24.82
N SER A 314 -19.33 -49.15 24.67
CA SER A 314 -18.67 -47.88 24.98
C SER A 314 -19.49 -47.04 25.96
N THR A 315 -18.83 -46.18 26.74
CA THR A 315 -19.40 -45.21 27.68
C THR A 315 -18.75 -43.83 27.52
N PRO A 316 -19.01 -43.10 26.41
CA PRO A 316 -18.42 -41.77 26.21
C PRO A 316 -19.00 -40.73 27.19
N GLN A 317 -18.26 -39.66 27.44
CA GLN A 317 -18.76 -38.49 28.17
C GLN A 317 -19.19 -37.43 27.17
N VAL A 318 -20.44 -36.96 27.26
CA VAL A 318 -21.03 -35.94 26.41
C VAL A 318 -21.42 -34.75 27.30
N GLN A 319 -20.80 -33.61 27.08
CA GLN A 319 -21.06 -32.42 27.87
C GLN A 319 -21.10 -31.19 26.97
N ASP A 320 -22.08 -30.31 27.22
CA ASP A 320 -22.19 -29.03 26.49
C ASP A 320 -22.33 -29.21 24.96
N CYS A 321 -22.90 -30.33 24.51
CA CYS A 321 -22.95 -30.66 23.09
C CYS A 321 -24.30 -30.39 22.46
N GLN A 322 -24.32 -30.13 21.16
CA GLN A 322 -25.52 -29.98 20.35
C GLN A 322 -25.68 -31.16 19.38
N PHE A 323 -26.87 -31.76 19.32
CA PHE A 323 -27.25 -32.81 18.39
C PHE A 323 -28.48 -32.36 17.61
N LEU A 324 -28.28 -31.93 16.37
CA LEU A 324 -29.27 -31.27 15.54
C LEU A 324 -29.54 -32.10 14.28
N ASN A 325 -30.82 -32.36 13.96
CA ASN A 325 -31.20 -32.91 12.65
C ASN A 325 -30.53 -34.23 12.23
N ASN A 326 -30.01 -35.03 13.17
CA ASN A 326 -29.34 -36.28 12.82
C ASN A 326 -30.35 -37.39 12.55
N SER A 327 -30.07 -38.22 11.54
CA SER A 327 -31.00 -39.24 11.06
C SER A 327 -30.40 -40.65 11.08
N ALA A 328 -31.15 -41.60 11.63
CA ALA A 328 -30.83 -43.02 11.50
C ALA A 328 -32.06 -43.92 11.53
N ALA A 329 -31.90 -45.23 11.28
CA ALA A 329 -33.02 -46.15 11.49
C ALA A 329 -33.38 -46.35 12.99
N THR A 330 -32.42 -46.22 13.91
CA THR A 330 -32.68 -46.10 15.36
C THR A 330 -31.67 -45.16 16.03
N GLY A 331 -32.15 -44.32 16.96
CA GLY A 331 -31.33 -43.31 17.64
C GLY A 331 -30.70 -42.32 16.67
N GLY A 332 -31.47 -41.33 16.21
CA GLY A 332 -31.01 -40.28 15.30
C GLY A 332 -29.84 -39.51 15.89
N GLY A 333 -29.95 -39.03 17.13
CA GLY A 333 -28.85 -38.33 17.80
C GLY A 333 -27.81 -39.32 18.28
N ILE A 334 -28.15 -40.11 19.31
CA ILE A 334 -27.25 -41.12 19.88
C ILE A 334 -27.92 -42.49 19.95
N LYS A 335 -27.19 -43.54 19.57
CA LYS A 335 -27.59 -44.94 19.78
C LYS A 335 -26.54 -45.71 20.59
N SER A 336 -26.98 -46.36 21.67
CA SER A 336 -26.13 -47.22 22.51
C SER A 336 -26.56 -48.68 22.46
N TYR A 337 -25.58 -49.60 22.45
CA TYR A 337 -25.80 -51.05 22.40
C TYR A 337 -24.89 -51.83 23.36
N ASN A 338 -25.27 -53.08 23.66
CA ASN A 338 -24.57 -54.03 24.53
C ASN A 338 -24.48 -53.64 26.03
N GLY A 339 -25.49 -52.92 26.55
CA GLY A 339 -25.65 -52.69 27.99
C GLY A 339 -24.81 -51.56 28.58
N THR A 340 -24.11 -50.78 27.75
CA THR A 340 -23.34 -49.58 28.13
C THR A 340 -23.89 -48.35 27.40
N GLY A 341 -23.55 -47.14 27.85
CA GLY A 341 -24.09 -45.89 27.29
C GLY A 341 -23.35 -44.63 27.76
N PRO A 342 -23.62 -43.47 27.13
CA PRO A 342 -22.98 -42.19 27.47
C PRO A 342 -23.44 -41.64 28.83
N SER A 343 -22.62 -40.82 29.47
CA SER A 343 -23.08 -39.81 30.43
C SER A 343 -23.29 -38.48 29.70
N ILE A 344 -24.41 -37.81 29.93
CA ILE A 344 -24.83 -36.62 29.17
C ILE A 344 -25.17 -35.48 30.14
N SER A 345 -24.59 -34.29 29.96
CA SER A 345 -24.92 -33.07 30.72
C SER A 345 -24.87 -31.81 29.87
N VAL A 346 -25.66 -30.79 30.23
CA VAL A 346 -25.63 -29.45 29.61
C VAL A 346 -25.80 -29.51 28.07
N SER A 347 -26.43 -30.55 27.53
CA SER A 347 -26.44 -30.81 26.09
C SER A 347 -27.82 -30.64 25.48
N THR A 348 -27.87 -30.17 24.24
CA THR A 348 -29.09 -29.93 23.47
C THR A 348 -29.28 -31.00 22.38
N PHE A 349 -30.48 -31.54 22.28
CA PHE A 349 -30.90 -32.48 21.25
C PHE A 349 -32.20 -31.98 20.63
N CYS A 350 -32.23 -31.79 19.31
CA CYS A 350 -33.44 -31.42 18.60
C CYS A 350 -33.49 -32.00 17.18
N GLU A 351 -34.70 -32.29 16.70
CA GLU A 351 -35.01 -32.83 15.36
C GLU A 351 -34.23 -34.09 14.94
N ASN A 352 -33.76 -34.89 15.89
CA ASN A 352 -33.09 -36.13 15.55
C ASN A 352 -34.10 -37.27 15.33
N ILE A 353 -34.03 -37.93 14.16
CA ILE A 353 -35.02 -38.91 13.73
C ILE A 353 -34.45 -40.34 13.77
N PRO A 354 -35.17 -41.33 14.33
CA PRO A 354 -36.48 -41.22 14.98
C PRO A 354 -36.43 -40.77 16.44
N ASP A 355 -35.28 -40.87 17.12
CA ASP A 355 -35.13 -40.57 18.54
C ASP A 355 -33.88 -39.71 18.78
N ASN A 356 -33.96 -38.73 19.68
CA ASN A 356 -32.80 -37.97 20.17
C ASN A 356 -31.74 -38.90 20.79
N VAL A 357 -32.14 -39.77 21.72
CA VAL A 357 -31.24 -40.76 22.35
C VAL A 357 -31.96 -42.10 22.46
N SER A 358 -31.30 -43.17 22.02
CA SER A 358 -31.84 -44.54 22.03
C SER A 358 -30.85 -45.52 22.68
N GLY A 359 -31.33 -46.34 23.61
CA GLY A 359 -30.49 -47.28 24.39
C GLY A 359 -30.14 -46.75 25.78
N VAL A 360 -29.23 -47.45 26.48
CA VAL A 360 -28.79 -47.07 27.82
C VAL A 360 -28.01 -45.75 27.76
N HIS A 361 -28.24 -44.86 28.73
CA HIS A 361 -27.53 -43.59 28.94
C HIS A 361 -27.72 -43.13 30.40
N VAL A 362 -26.87 -42.22 30.86
CA VAL A 362 -26.96 -41.55 32.17
C VAL A 362 -27.16 -40.06 31.90
N ASP A 363 -28.25 -39.50 32.44
CA ASP A 363 -28.52 -38.06 32.44
C ASP A 363 -27.93 -37.43 33.71
N GLU A 364 -26.95 -36.55 33.54
CA GLU A 364 -26.25 -35.82 34.60
C GLU A 364 -26.81 -34.39 34.81
N GLY A 365 -27.90 -34.03 34.12
CA GLY A 365 -28.67 -32.80 34.31
C GLY A 365 -28.40 -31.68 33.29
N ASN A 366 -29.31 -30.68 33.28
CA ASN A 366 -29.30 -29.51 32.39
C ASN A 366 -29.31 -29.84 30.89
N ASN A 367 -29.86 -30.99 30.50
CA ASN A 367 -30.00 -31.36 29.09
C ASN A 367 -31.33 -30.86 28.51
N CYS A 368 -31.29 -30.34 27.29
CA CYS A 368 -32.45 -29.98 26.49
C CYS A 368 -32.74 -31.12 25.49
N LEU A 369 -33.92 -31.74 25.57
CA LEU A 369 -34.37 -32.73 24.58
C LEU A 369 -35.65 -32.21 23.92
N ALA A 370 -35.49 -31.36 22.92
CA ALA A 370 -36.57 -30.79 22.14
C ALA A 370 -36.92 -31.68 20.93
N ASN A 371 -38.16 -31.58 20.46
CA ASN A 371 -38.56 -32.26 19.20
C ASN A 371 -38.34 -31.37 17.97
N LEU A 372 -38.38 -30.05 18.18
CA LEU A 372 -38.13 -29.02 17.16
C LEU A 372 -36.92 -28.21 17.60
N CYS A 373 -36.12 -27.77 16.63
CA CYS A 373 -34.93 -26.96 16.88
C CYS A 373 -35.23 -25.46 16.92
N ASN A 374 -36.51 -25.06 16.84
CA ASN A 374 -36.89 -23.65 16.93
C ASN A 374 -36.30 -23.05 18.21
N ASP A 375 -35.41 -22.10 17.99
CA ASP A 375 -34.76 -21.21 18.93
C ASP A 375 -35.04 -19.85 18.30
N TYR A 376 -36.22 -19.34 18.60
CA TYR A 376 -36.63 -18.15 17.91
C TYR A 376 -35.75 -16.96 18.40
N ASP A 377 -35.20 -16.94 19.64
CA ASP A 377 -34.30 -15.85 20.11
C ASP A 377 -32.91 -15.92 19.54
N ASN A 378 -32.56 -17.05 18.92
CA ASN A 378 -31.19 -17.38 18.53
C ASN A 378 -30.22 -17.36 19.72
N ASN A 379 -30.68 -17.69 20.93
CA ASN A 379 -29.82 -17.71 22.11
C ASN A 379 -29.05 -19.03 22.28
N GLY A 380 -29.21 -19.95 21.33
CA GLY A 380 -28.57 -21.25 21.27
C GLY A 380 -29.31 -22.35 22.04
N ILE A 381 -30.47 -22.03 22.63
CA ILE A 381 -31.31 -22.95 23.38
C ILE A 381 -32.67 -23.01 22.68
N PRO A 382 -33.12 -24.19 22.18
CA PRO A 382 -34.46 -24.31 21.62
C PRO A 382 -35.52 -23.78 22.60
N ASP A 383 -36.52 -23.03 22.13
CA ASP A 383 -37.53 -22.35 22.98
C ASP A 383 -38.26 -23.34 23.91
N GLN A 384 -38.40 -24.59 23.46
CA GLN A 384 -38.97 -25.69 24.25
C GLN A 384 -38.20 -25.99 25.55
N CYS A 385 -37.01 -25.42 25.70
CA CYS A 385 -36.08 -25.65 26.79
C CYS A 385 -35.82 -24.40 27.65
N GLU A 386 -36.50 -23.29 27.37
CA GLU A 386 -36.34 -22.03 28.08
C GLU A 386 -37.29 -21.83 29.27
N SER A 387 -36.93 -20.91 30.18
CA SER A 387 -37.68 -20.62 31.39
C SER A 387 -38.46 -19.30 31.33
N THR A 388 -39.70 -19.39 30.82
CA THR A 388 -40.81 -18.39 30.86
C THR A 388 -40.92 -17.49 29.63
N ILE A 389 -41.92 -17.79 28.79
CA ILE A 389 -42.37 -17.01 27.63
C ILE A 389 -43.65 -16.27 28.01
N TRP A 390 -43.72 -14.95 27.77
CA TRP A 390 -44.96 -14.16 27.93
C TRP A 390 -45.71 -14.06 26.61
N THR A 391 -46.94 -14.57 26.57
CA THR A 391 -47.73 -14.62 25.33
C THR A 391 -48.68 -13.43 25.18
N VAL A 392 -48.78 -12.87 23.97
CA VAL A 392 -49.62 -11.70 23.67
C VAL A 392 -50.51 -11.95 22.45
N ASP A 393 -51.83 -11.76 22.59
CA ASP A 393 -52.85 -11.91 21.54
C ASP A 393 -53.88 -10.76 21.65
N ASP A 394 -53.99 -9.91 20.62
CA ASP A 394 -54.79 -8.67 20.67
C ASP A 394 -56.30 -8.92 20.75
N ASP A 395 -56.79 -9.98 20.10
CA ASP A 395 -58.21 -10.29 19.98
C ASP A 395 -58.62 -11.64 20.61
N GLY A 396 -57.64 -12.46 21.01
CA GLY A 396 -57.85 -13.74 21.66
C GLY A 396 -58.29 -14.86 20.71
N LEU A 397 -58.18 -14.68 19.39
CA LEU A 397 -58.59 -15.66 18.39
C LEU A 397 -57.46 -16.64 18.03
N ASP A 398 -56.22 -16.18 17.96
CA ASP A 398 -55.07 -16.99 17.55
C ASP A 398 -54.54 -17.85 18.70
N TYR A 399 -54.46 -17.25 19.90
CA TYR A 399 -54.09 -17.91 21.14
C TYR A 399 -54.98 -17.44 22.31
N PRO A 400 -56.19 -18.00 22.45
CA PRO A 400 -57.18 -17.59 23.46
C PRO A 400 -56.72 -17.68 24.94
N SER A 401 -55.60 -18.34 25.19
CA SER A 401 -54.96 -18.47 26.50
C SER A 401 -53.76 -17.54 26.69
N ALA A 402 -53.57 -16.53 25.85
CA ALA A 402 -52.49 -15.57 25.97
C ALA A 402 -52.50 -14.86 27.33
N ASP A 403 -51.31 -14.58 27.85
CA ASP A 403 -51.12 -13.90 29.15
C ASP A 403 -51.57 -12.43 29.10
N PHE A 404 -51.38 -11.80 27.94
CA PHE A 404 -51.69 -10.39 27.70
C PHE A 404 -52.42 -10.17 26.38
N ASN A 405 -53.10 -9.02 26.28
CA ASN A 405 -53.77 -8.57 25.06
C ASN A 405 -53.17 -7.29 24.47
N ASN A 406 -52.02 -6.85 24.98
CA ASN A 406 -51.25 -5.72 24.46
C ASN A 406 -49.76 -5.91 24.80
N ILE A 407 -48.89 -5.49 23.88
CA ILE A 407 -47.44 -5.71 23.98
C ILE A 407 -46.84 -5.00 25.20
N GLN A 408 -47.23 -3.75 25.47
CA GLN A 408 -46.64 -2.97 26.57
C GLN A 408 -46.85 -3.63 27.94
N SER A 409 -47.99 -4.29 28.18
CA SER A 409 -48.24 -4.99 29.46
C SER A 409 -47.33 -6.21 29.65
N ALA A 410 -47.05 -6.94 28.57
CA ALA A 410 -46.10 -8.04 28.58
C ALA A 410 -44.69 -7.53 28.85
N ILE A 411 -44.23 -6.50 28.14
CA ILE A 411 -42.93 -5.85 28.36
C ILE A 411 -42.80 -5.35 29.80
N ASN A 412 -43.85 -4.72 30.35
CA ASN A 412 -43.83 -4.24 31.74
C ASN A 412 -43.65 -5.37 32.75
N THR A 413 -44.15 -6.58 32.44
CA THR A 413 -44.07 -7.76 33.31
C THR A 413 -42.77 -8.53 33.13
N ALA A 414 -42.26 -8.61 31.90
CA ALA A 414 -41.05 -9.34 31.56
C ALA A 414 -39.82 -8.81 32.31
N SER A 415 -38.91 -9.70 32.68
CA SER A 415 -37.59 -9.40 33.21
C SER A 415 -36.54 -9.47 32.10
N ASN A 416 -35.34 -8.91 32.32
CA ASN A 416 -34.24 -9.05 31.36
C ASN A 416 -33.93 -10.54 31.09
N GLY A 417 -33.70 -10.88 29.82
CA GLY A 417 -33.45 -12.23 29.33
C GLY A 417 -34.72 -13.06 29.07
N GLU A 418 -35.92 -12.48 29.20
CA GLU A 418 -37.18 -13.17 28.89
C GLU A 418 -37.73 -12.80 27.51
N MET A 419 -38.49 -13.73 26.94
CA MET A 419 -39.18 -13.59 25.65
C MET A 419 -40.61 -13.04 25.82
N VAL A 420 -40.97 -12.11 24.94
CA VAL A 420 -42.36 -11.69 24.70
C VAL A 420 -42.79 -12.21 23.33
N LEU A 421 -43.59 -13.28 23.32
CA LEU A 421 -44.12 -13.91 22.12
C LEU A 421 -45.47 -13.29 21.72
N VAL A 422 -45.49 -12.65 20.56
CA VAL A 422 -46.64 -11.94 20.02
C VAL A 422 -47.26 -12.75 18.87
N PHE A 423 -48.56 -13.00 18.95
CA PHE A 423 -49.32 -13.68 17.90
C PHE A 423 -49.67 -12.74 16.75
N PRO A 424 -50.08 -13.25 15.56
CA PRO A 424 -50.64 -12.42 14.49
C PRO A 424 -51.70 -11.44 15.03
N GLY A 425 -51.72 -10.22 14.52
CA GLY A 425 -52.61 -9.18 15.07
C GLY A 425 -52.14 -7.75 14.81
N THR A 426 -52.98 -6.78 15.18
CA THR A 426 -52.67 -5.34 15.06
C THR A 426 -52.67 -4.70 16.44
N TYR A 427 -51.46 -4.38 16.92
CA TYR A 427 -51.23 -3.86 18.25
C TYR A 427 -51.13 -2.33 18.22
N THR A 428 -52.08 -1.68 18.89
CA THR A 428 -52.16 -0.21 19.03
C THR A 428 -51.85 0.26 20.45
N GLY A 429 -51.56 1.56 20.60
CA GLY A 429 -51.26 2.19 21.90
C GLY A 429 -52.31 3.22 22.32
N SER A 430 -52.16 3.79 23.52
CA SER A 430 -52.99 4.92 23.98
C SER A 430 -52.17 6.15 24.39
N GLY A 431 -50.84 6.10 24.24
CA GLY A 431 -49.90 7.15 24.66
C GLY A 431 -49.29 7.92 23.48
N THR A 432 -48.10 8.47 23.69
CA THR A 432 -47.26 9.08 22.65
C THR A 432 -46.54 8.03 21.78
N ASN A 433 -46.58 6.78 22.21
CA ASN A 433 -46.06 5.64 21.48
C ASN A 433 -46.88 4.36 21.74
N VAL A 434 -46.63 3.30 20.95
CA VAL A 434 -47.26 1.98 21.16
C VAL A 434 -46.43 1.13 22.12
N VAL A 435 -45.11 1.08 21.90
CA VAL A 435 -44.17 0.29 22.69
C VAL A 435 -43.01 1.15 23.19
N ASP A 436 -42.68 1.03 24.48
CA ASP A 436 -41.46 1.52 25.15
C ASP A 436 -40.84 0.36 25.93
N PHE A 437 -39.56 0.09 25.67
CA PHE A 437 -38.82 -1.03 26.24
C PHE A 437 -38.34 -0.75 27.68
N ASN A 438 -38.37 0.51 28.13
CA ASN A 438 -37.98 0.92 29.48
C ASN A 438 -36.58 0.41 29.91
N GLY A 439 -35.64 0.29 28.98
CA GLY A 439 -34.27 -0.15 29.22
C GLY A 439 -34.11 -1.64 29.50
N LYS A 440 -35.10 -2.45 29.11
CA LYS A 440 -35.08 -3.91 29.32
C LYS A 440 -34.40 -4.64 28.17
N GLU A 441 -33.52 -5.57 28.53
CA GLU A 441 -32.86 -6.52 27.62
C GLU A 441 -33.81 -7.71 27.41
N ILE A 442 -34.81 -7.54 26.55
CA ILE A 442 -35.81 -8.56 26.25
C ILE A 442 -35.87 -8.81 24.75
N TRP A 443 -36.37 -9.98 24.39
CA TRP A 443 -36.61 -10.31 23.00
C TRP A 443 -38.11 -10.29 22.71
N LEU A 444 -38.51 -9.35 21.87
CA LEU A 444 -39.87 -9.17 21.40
C LEU A 444 -39.99 -9.84 20.04
N PHE A 445 -40.78 -10.91 19.95
CA PHE A 445 -40.87 -11.75 18.75
C PHE A 445 -42.30 -11.89 18.23
N ALA A 446 -42.48 -11.69 16.94
CA ALA A 446 -43.73 -11.93 16.23
C ALA A 446 -43.76 -13.34 15.61
N SER A 447 -44.58 -14.22 16.17
CA SER A 447 -44.75 -15.59 15.65
C SER A 447 -45.35 -15.69 14.24
N GLY A 448 -46.08 -14.66 13.80
CA GLY A 448 -46.63 -14.56 12.44
C GLY A 448 -45.66 -13.96 11.42
N GLY A 449 -44.50 -13.47 11.86
CA GLY A 449 -43.60 -12.66 11.06
C GLY A 449 -44.21 -11.31 10.64
N PRO A 450 -43.45 -10.50 9.89
CA PRO A 450 -43.80 -9.10 9.68
C PRO A 450 -45.04 -8.93 8.80
N THR A 451 -45.42 -9.92 8.00
CA THR A 451 -46.61 -9.85 7.15
C THR A 451 -47.94 -9.99 7.91
N GLU A 452 -47.91 -10.48 9.14
CA GLU A 452 -49.13 -10.79 9.92
C GLU A 452 -49.19 -10.09 11.29
N THR A 453 -48.07 -9.58 11.81
CA THR A 453 -48.01 -8.92 13.12
C THR A 453 -47.59 -7.45 13.00
N TYR A 454 -48.49 -6.55 13.40
CA TYR A 454 -48.36 -5.11 13.20
C TYR A 454 -48.27 -4.35 14.53
N ILE A 455 -47.29 -3.46 14.66
CA ILE A 455 -47.25 -2.39 15.68
C ILE A 455 -47.69 -1.10 14.98
N ASP A 456 -48.93 -0.68 15.24
CA ASP A 456 -49.61 0.38 14.48
C ASP A 456 -49.74 1.68 15.31
N GLY A 457 -49.14 2.75 14.79
CA GLY A 457 -49.16 4.10 15.37
C GLY A 457 -50.47 4.87 15.14
N GLU A 458 -51.43 4.31 14.42
CA GLU A 458 -52.76 4.84 14.09
C GLU A 458 -52.76 6.21 13.38
N ASN A 459 -51.65 6.60 12.73
CA ASN A 459 -51.36 7.95 12.23
C ASN A 459 -51.43 9.03 13.32
N GLU A 460 -51.23 8.66 14.58
CA GLU A 460 -51.43 9.55 15.73
C GLU A 460 -50.21 9.56 16.66
N ARG A 461 -49.40 8.50 16.67
CA ARG A 461 -48.28 8.33 17.61
C ARG A 461 -47.14 7.50 17.02
N ARG A 462 -46.00 7.43 17.72
CA ARG A 462 -44.86 6.61 17.31
C ARG A 462 -45.07 5.12 17.64
N PRO A 463 -44.84 4.17 16.73
CA PRO A 463 -44.87 2.75 17.05
C PRO A 463 -43.87 2.36 18.15
N ILE A 464 -42.57 2.61 17.97
CA ILE A 464 -41.51 2.16 18.88
C ILE A 464 -40.66 3.33 19.38
N THR A 465 -40.43 3.36 20.70
CA THR A 465 -39.48 4.26 21.35
C THR A 465 -38.45 3.47 22.15
N CYS A 466 -37.17 3.74 21.91
CA CYS A 466 -36.03 3.31 22.70
C CYS A 466 -35.30 4.57 23.21
N GLN A 467 -35.25 4.74 24.53
CA GLN A 467 -34.76 5.98 25.15
C GLN A 467 -34.22 5.80 26.59
N SER A 468 -34.10 4.55 27.04
CA SER A 468 -33.81 4.20 28.44
C SER A 468 -32.55 3.34 28.57
N ASN A 469 -31.59 3.50 27.67
CA ASN A 469 -30.35 2.71 27.55
C ASN A 469 -30.59 1.24 27.17
N GLU A 470 -31.56 0.98 26.30
CA GLU A 470 -31.64 -0.31 25.60
C GLU A 470 -30.32 -0.56 24.85
N ASN A 471 -29.82 -1.79 24.88
CA ASN A 471 -28.59 -2.21 24.20
C ASN A 471 -28.90 -3.30 23.17
N GLU A 472 -27.87 -3.89 22.57
CA GLU A 472 -28.01 -4.90 21.51
C GLU A 472 -28.81 -6.15 21.94
N ALA A 473 -28.92 -6.41 23.25
CA ALA A 473 -29.72 -7.51 23.81
C ALA A 473 -31.23 -7.18 23.90
N THR A 474 -31.63 -5.94 23.63
CA THR A 474 -33.03 -5.61 23.34
C THR A 474 -33.29 -5.87 21.86
N VAL A 475 -33.93 -7.00 21.56
CA VAL A 475 -34.14 -7.49 20.19
C VAL A 475 -35.61 -7.36 19.79
N ILE A 476 -35.87 -6.77 18.63
CA ILE A 476 -37.20 -6.61 18.03
C ILE A 476 -37.22 -7.40 16.72
N GLU A 477 -38.06 -8.42 16.65
CA GLU A 477 -38.03 -9.36 15.55
C GLU A 477 -39.39 -9.69 14.94
N GLY A 478 -39.49 -9.58 13.62
CA GLY A 478 -40.63 -10.07 12.86
C GLY A 478 -41.84 -9.13 12.82
N PHE A 479 -41.69 -7.83 13.08
CA PHE A 479 -42.84 -6.91 13.14
C PHE A 479 -42.93 -6.02 11.90
N THR A 480 -44.16 -5.73 11.46
CA THR A 480 -44.44 -4.51 10.68
C THR A 480 -44.68 -3.34 11.63
N ILE A 481 -43.85 -2.30 11.54
CA ILE A 481 -43.87 -1.07 12.33
C ILE A 481 -44.42 0.04 11.43
N SER A 482 -45.67 0.43 11.64
CA SER A 482 -46.39 1.22 10.63
C SER A 482 -47.33 2.30 11.14
N ASN A 483 -47.73 3.17 10.20
CA ASN A 483 -48.66 4.28 10.42
C ASN A 483 -48.25 5.19 11.59
N GLY A 484 -46.96 5.34 11.81
CA GLY A 484 -46.43 6.21 12.85
C GLY A 484 -46.49 7.68 12.48
N GLN A 485 -46.81 8.54 13.44
CA GLN A 485 -46.69 9.99 13.27
C GLN A 485 -46.04 10.63 14.49
N ALA A 486 -44.88 11.27 14.29
CA ALA A 486 -44.09 11.92 15.35
C ALA A 486 -43.37 13.19 14.84
N SER A 487 -42.69 13.91 15.74
CA SER A 487 -41.82 15.05 15.37
C SER A 487 -40.46 14.61 14.82
N GLU A 488 -40.00 13.41 15.20
CA GLU A 488 -38.74 12.77 14.80
C GLU A 488 -38.95 11.26 14.90
N GLY A 489 -38.37 10.47 13.99
CA GLY A 489 -38.47 9.01 14.02
C GLY A 489 -39.92 8.56 13.96
N GLY A 490 -40.57 8.76 12.81
CA GLY A 490 -42.02 8.51 12.67
C GLY A 490 -42.41 7.10 13.10
N GLY A 491 -41.60 6.10 12.74
CA GLY A 491 -41.76 4.69 13.11
C GLY A 491 -40.99 4.33 14.38
N VAL A 492 -39.69 4.62 14.36
CA VAL A 492 -38.72 4.22 15.39
C VAL A 492 -37.89 5.42 15.82
N GLN A 493 -37.75 5.60 17.14
CA GLN A 493 -36.80 6.53 17.72
C GLN A 493 -35.83 5.76 18.63
N CYS A 494 -34.53 5.93 18.38
CA CYS A 494 -33.42 5.47 19.21
C CYS A 494 -32.65 6.68 19.72
N THR A 495 -32.72 6.92 21.02
CA THR A 495 -31.98 8.00 21.69
C THR A 495 -31.19 7.40 22.85
N ASN A 496 -29.87 7.57 22.90
CA ASN A 496 -29.01 6.92 23.90
C ASN A 496 -29.29 5.41 24.07
N SER A 497 -29.61 4.73 22.96
CA SER A 497 -30.01 3.32 22.97
C SER A 497 -29.67 2.64 21.66
N SER A 498 -29.14 1.42 21.75
CA SER A 498 -28.62 0.66 20.60
C SER A 498 -29.31 -0.71 20.49
N PRO A 499 -30.65 -0.77 20.31
CA PRO A 499 -31.37 -2.04 20.14
C PRO A 499 -31.05 -2.73 18.80
N SER A 500 -31.41 -4.01 18.69
CA SER A 500 -31.27 -4.81 17.46
C SER A 500 -32.64 -5.05 16.81
N PHE A 501 -32.74 -4.78 15.51
CA PHE A 501 -33.93 -5.06 14.70
C PHE A 501 -33.64 -6.18 13.70
N VAL A 502 -34.47 -7.21 13.68
CA VAL A 502 -34.31 -8.39 12.83
C VAL A 502 -35.61 -8.66 12.07
N ASN A 503 -35.55 -8.88 10.76
CA ASN A 503 -36.71 -9.29 9.95
C ASN A 503 -37.96 -8.39 10.17
N CYS A 504 -37.73 -7.08 10.28
CA CYS A 504 -38.78 -6.09 10.52
C CYS A 504 -39.10 -5.29 9.25
N ILE A 505 -40.37 -4.89 9.09
CA ILE A 505 -40.81 -3.97 8.03
C ILE A 505 -41.19 -2.63 8.68
N ILE A 506 -40.45 -1.56 8.40
CA ILE A 506 -40.73 -0.21 8.89
C ILE A 506 -41.36 0.58 7.74
N GLU A 507 -42.67 0.78 7.78
CA GLU A 507 -43.40 1.35 6.65
C GLU A 507 -44.49 2.36 6.95
N ASN A 508 -44.74 3.25 5.97
CA ASN A 508 -45.83 4.23 6.03
C ASN A 508 -45.79 5.11 7.29
N ASN A 509 -44.60 5.34 7.83
CA ASN A 509 -44.40 6.24 8.96
C ASN A 509 -44.09 7.65 8.47
N SER A 510 -44.46 8.65 9.27
CA SER A 510 -44.25 10.03 8.89
C SER A 510 -43.82 10.95 10.02
N VAL A 511 -43.06 11.98 9.63
CA VAL A 511 -42.78 13.12 10.49
C VAL A 511 -43.68 14.29 10.10
N ASN A 512 -44.34 14.89 11.10
CA ASN A 512 -45.20 16.07 10.92
C ASN A 512 -45.04 17.05 12.10
N THR A 513 -44.48 18.21 11.81
CA THR A 513 -44.21 19.32 12.73
C THR A 513 -45.38 20.32 12.84
N ASN A 514 -46.48 20.10 12.11
CA ASN A 514 -47.65 20.96 12.05
C ASN A 514 -47.31 22.42 11.67
N GLY A 515 -46.28 22.61 10.84
CA GLY A 515 -45.88 23.92 10.33
C GLY A 515 -45.25 24.87 11.36
N ASP A 516 -44.65 24.35 12.45
CA ASP A 516 -43.90 25.16 13.41
C ASP A 516 -42.54 25.67 12.88
N GLY A 517 -42.11 25.16 11.72
CA GLY A 517 -40.88 25.57 11.03
C GLY A 517 -39.60 24.98 11.63
N THR A 518 -39.71 23.91 12.41
CA THR A 518 -38.57 23.22 13.03
C THR A 518 -37.87 22.23 12.08
N PHE A 519 -36.91 21.48 12.63
CA PHE A 519 -36.16 20.44 11.95
C PHE A 519 -36.96 19.14 11.92
N SER A 520 -36.88 18.37 10.83
CA SER A 520 -37.62 17.13 10.67
C SER A 520 -36.71 16.00 10.24
N PHE A 521 -36.74 14.92 11.03
CA PHE A 521 -35.65 13.96 11.10
C PHE A 521 -36.19 12.53 11.14
N GLY A 522 -35.72 11.68 10.22
CA GLY A 522 -36.00 10.24 10.29
C GLY A 522 -37.48 9.91 10.06
N GLY A 523 -37.95 9.99 8.82
CA GLY A 523 -39.36 9.68 8.49
C GLY A 523 -39.77 8.30 8.99
N GLY A 524 -38.92 7.29 8.77
CA GLY A 524 -39.02 5.97 9.39
C GLY A 524 -38.29 5.92 10.72
N ILE A 525 -36.98 6.17 10.69
CA ILE A 525 -36.07 5.89 11.81
C ILE A 525 -35.24 7.13 12.15
N PHE A 526 -35.15 7.46 13.43
CA PHE A 526 -34.25 8.49 13.94
C PHE A 526 -33.31 7.94 15.01
N CYS A 527 -32.00 8.13 14.82
CA CYS A 527 -30.95 7.74 15.74
C CYS A 527 -30.17 8.95 16.24
N TYR A 528 -30.09 9.11 17.56
CA TYR A 528 -29.31 10.15 18.24
C TYR A 528 -28.46 9.52 19.35
N GLU A 529 -27.13 9.68 19.30
CA GLU A 529 -26.19 9.07 20.27
C GLU A 529 -26.46 7.56 20.45
N SER A 530 -26.74 6.86 19.33
CA SER A 530 -27.31 5.52 19.31
C SER A 530 -26.74 4.71 18.15
N SER A 531 -26.36 3.46 18.38
CA SER A 531 -25.78 2.58 17.34
C SER A 531 -26.62 1.31 17.15
N PRO A 532 -27.91 1.42 16.77
CA PRO A 532 -28.75 0.25 16.54
C PRO A 532 -28.28 -0.58 15.33
N SER A 533 -28.61 -1.87 15.34
CA SER A 533 -28.37 -2.78 14.23
C SER A 533 -29.68 -3.14 13.52
N PHE A 534 -29.60 -3.33 12.20
CA PHE A 534 -30.72 -3.77 11.36
C PHE A 534 -30.26 -4.93 10.48
N THR A 535 -30.94 -6.06 10.60
CA THR A 535 -30.64 -7.28 9.82
C THR A 535 -31.91 -7.79 9.16
N ASP A 536 -31.86 -8.04 7.85
CA ASP A 536 -33.00 -8.54 7.07
C ASP A 536 -34.25 -7.63 7.17
N CYS A 537 -34.05 -6.33 7.36
CA CYS A 537 -35.13 -5.36 7.51
C CYS A 537 -35.55 -4.72 6.18
N ILE A 538 -36.82 -4.33 6.09
CA ILE A 538 -37.37 -3.51 4.99
C ILE A 538 -37.75 -2.14 5.55
N ILE A 539 -37.19 -1.06 5.02
CA ILE A 539 -37.51 0.32 5.39
C ILE A 539 -38.14 1.00 4.19
N GLN A 540 -39.47 1.11 4.16
CA GLN A 540 -40.18 1.54 2.95
C GLN A 540 -41.30 2.55 3.13
N ASN A 541 -41.54 3.37 2.10
CA ASN A 541 -42.68 4.30 2.06
C ASN A 541 -42.78 5.28 3.25
N ASN A 542 -41.67 5.54 3.94
CA ASN A 542 -41.64 6.50 5.04
C ASN A 542 -41.44 7.92 4.52
N GLN A 543 -42.03 8.90 5.22
CA GLN A 543 -42.21 10.24 4.68
C GLN A 543 -41.89 11.35 5.68
N ILE A 544 -41.36 12.47 5.18
CA ILE A 544 -41.27 13.72 5.95
C ILE A 544 -42.22 14.75 5.32
N ASN A 545 -43.29 15.11 6.04
CA ASN A 545 -44.41 15.85 5.48
C ASN A 545 -44.22 17.38 5.47
N ASP A 546 -43.47 17.92 6.43
CA ASP A 546 -43.13 19.35 6.54
C ASP A 546 -41.79 19.52 7.27
N GLY A 547 -41.28 20.76 7.37
CA GLY A 547 -39.99 21.08 7.99
C GLY A 547 -39.15 22.09 7.19
N PHE A 548 -38.35 22.93 7.87
CA PHE A 548 -37.42 23.87 7.21
C PHE A 548 -36.13 23.18 6.75
N TYR A 549 -35.70 22.18 7.51
CA TYR A 549 -34.55 21.33 7.25
C TYR A 549 -34.99 19.89 7.44
N ARG A 550 -34.84 19.07 6.41
CA ARG A 550 -35.39 17.71 6.38
C ARG A 550 -34.27 16.72 6.04
N ALA A 551 -34.13 15.69 6.86
CA ALA A 551 -33.06 14.72 6.72
C ALA A 551 -33.53 13.29 6.95
N GLY A 552 -33.16 12.38 6.05
CA GLY A 552 -33.34 10.94 6.21
C GLY A 552 -34.81 10.52 6.21
N ALA A 553 -35.49 10.52 5.06
CA ALA A 553 -36.89 10.09 5.04
C ALA A 553 -37.05 8.61 5.40
N GLY A 554 -36.12 7.74 4.99
CA GLY A 554 -36.00 6.39 5.53
C GLY A 554 -35.39 6.43 6.93
N MET A 555 -34.13 6.86 7.01
CA MET A 555 -33.34 6.88 8.25
C MET A 555 -32.46 8.13 8.37
N TYR A 556 -32.45 8.73 9.56
CA TYR A 556 -31.51 9.79 9.93
C TYR A 556 -30.68 9.43 11.16
N CYS A 557 -29.36 9.60 11.05
CA CYS A 557 -28.38 9.28 12.10
C CYS A 557 -27.52 10.50 12.44
N ILE A 558 -27.39 10.78 13.73
CA ILE A 558 -26.50 11.83 14.24
C ILE A 558 -25.79 11.37 15.53
N TYR A 559 -24.46 11.55 15.57
CA TYR A 559 -23.58 10.98 16.60
C TYR A 559 -23.83 9.48 16.86
N SER A 560 -24.11 8.74 15.80
CA SER A 560 -24.72 7.40 15.85
C SER A 560 -24.03 6.50 14.84
N ASN A 561 -23.62 5.30 15.22
CA ASN A 561 -22.89 4.41 14.31
C ASN A 561 -23.66 3.13 13.99
N PRO A 562 -24.79 3.20 13.25
CA PRO A 562 -25.62 2.04 12.98
C PRO A 562 -24.99 1.09 11.96
N ILE A 563 -25.40 -0.18 12.04
CA ILE A 563 -24.99 -1.26 11.12
C ILE A 563 -26.24 -1.80 10.42
N LEU A 564 -26.19 -1.87 9.09
CA LEU A 564 -27.28 -2.39 8.25
C LEU A 564 -26.76 -3.57 7.42
N THR A 565 -27.40 -4.72 7.58
CA THR A 565 -27.03 -5.96 6.88
C THR A 565 -28.25 -6.56 6.20
N SER A 566 -28.15 -6.92 4.92
CA SER A 566 -29.23 -7.61 4.19
C SER A 566 -30.56 -6.85 4.17
N CYS A 567 -30.52 -5.51 4.22
CA CYS A 567 -31.70 -4.66 4.31
C CYS A 567 -32.15 -4.13 2.95
N LEU A 568 -33.47 -3.94 2.78
CA LEU A 568 -34.07 -3.23 1.66
C LEU A 568 -34.58 -1.86 2.12
N ILE A 569 -33.97 -0.77 1.65
CA ILE A 569 -34.43 0.60 1.90
C ILE A 569 -35.03 1.11 0.59
N THR A 570 -36.35 1.36 0.55
CA THR A 570 -37.00 1.68 -0.73
C THR A 570 -38.15 2.69 -0.64
N ASN A 571 -38.34 3.53 -1.67
CA ASN A 571 -39.49 4.44 -1.80
C ASN A 571 -39.74 5.42 -0.62
N ASN A 572 -38.70 5.73 0.17
CA ASN A 572 -38.76 6.76 1.21
C ASN A 572 -38.61 8.17 0.59
N SER A 573 -39.39 9.15 1.05
CA SER A 573 -39.52 10.44 0.34
C SER A 573 -39.88 11.65 1.23
N PHE A 574 -39.74 12.86 0.67
CA PHE A 574 -40.15 14.12 1.29
C PHE A 574 -41.39 14.70 0.60
N LEU A 575 -42.29 15.35 1.35
CA LEU A 575 -43.44 16.05 0.77
C LEU A 575 -43.08 17.51 0.43
N GLY A 576 -42.85 17.79 -0.87
CA GLY A 576 -42.49 19.13 -1.39
C GLY A 576 -40.97 19.37 -1.51
N PHE A 577 -40.56 20.39 -2.30
CA PHE A 577 -39.14 20.63 -2.65
C PHE A 577 -38.53 21.79 -1.84
N GLY A 578 -37.66 21.47 -0.89
CA GLY A 578 -36.86 22.41 -0.11
C GLY A 578 -35.39 22.34 -0.54
N VAL A 579 -34.67 23.45 -0.42
CA VAL A 579 -33.23 23.50 -0.76
C VAL A 579 -32.33 22.77 0.25
N ASN A 580 -32.90 22.33 1.39
CA ASN A 580 -32.17 21.72 2.52
C ASN A 580 -32.66 20.30 2.81
N ASP A 581 -33.04 19.53 1.79
CA ASP A 581 -33.50 18.15 1.95
C ASP A 581 -32.37 17.16 1.60
N PHE A 582 -31.93 16.36 2.56
CA PHE A 582 -30.78 15.46 2.41
C PHE A 582 -31.15 14.01 2.76
N GLY A 583 -30.71 13.04 1.95
CA GLY A 583 -30.90 11.61 2.26
C GLY A 583 -32.36 11.17 2.15
N GLY A 584 -32.83 10.84 0.94
CA GLY A 584 -34.16 10.25 0.76
C GLY A 584 -34.26 8.88 1.41
N GLY A 585 -33.29 8.00 1.13
CA GLY A 585 -33.07 6.76 1.85
C GLY A 585 -32.46 7.04 3.21
N ILE A 586 -31.17 7.40 3.21
CA ILE A 586 -30.35 7.51 4.43
C ILE A 586 -29.64 8.86 4.47
N ARG A 587 -29.70 9.53 5.64
CA ARG A 587 -28.82 10.65 5.97
C ARG A 587 -28.00 10.32 7.21
N SER A 588 -26.68 10.48 7.12
CA SER A 588 -25.74 10.36 8.24
C SER A 588 -24.99 11.67 8.47
N SER A 589 -24.92 12.15 9.72
CA SER A 589 -24.17 13.35 10.10
C SER A 589 -23.32 13.07 11.33
N PHE A 590 -21.99 13.25 11.26
CA PHE A 590 -21.07 12.98 12.37
C PHE A 590 -21.23 11.55 12.94
N SER A 591 -21.42 10.58 12.05
CA SER A 591 -22.00 9.25 12.32
C SER A 591 -21.46 8.25 11.30
N ASP A 592 -20.63 7.32 11.74
CA ASP A 592 -20.03 6.33 10.86
C ASP A 592 -21.05 5.24 10.54
N ILE A 593 -21.24 4.89 9.28
CA ILE A 593 -22.29 3.95 8.89
C ILE A 593 -21.72 2.80 8.06
N HIS A 594 -22.07 1.58 8.46
CA HIS A 594 -21.68 0.34 7.78
C HIS A 594 -22.93 -0.29 7.14
N ILE A 595 -22.89 -0.49 5.83
CA ILE A 595 -23.98 -1.09 5.06
C ILE A 595 -23.41 -2.24 4.23
N SER A 596 -23.95 -3.43 4.43
CA SER A 596 -23.52 -4.64 3.73
C SER A 596 -24.69 -5.44 3.20
N GLU A 597 -24.58 -5.98 1.98
CA GLU A 597 -25.58 -6.88 1.38
C GLU A 597 -26.97 -6.23 1.22
N CYS A 598 -27.05 -4.90 1.12
CA CYS A 598 -28.32 -4.17 1.11
C CYS A 598 -28.76 -3.75 -0.31
N GLU A 599 -30.03 -3.36 -0.44
CA GLU A 599 -30.57 -2.66 -1.61
C GLU A 599 -31.16 -1.30 -1.18
N ILE A 600 -30.76 -0.22 -1.86
CA ILE A 600 -31.22 1.16 -1.61
C ILE A 600 -31.82 1.70 -2.91
N SER A 601 -33.16 1.78 -2.99
CA SER A 601 -33.82 2.02 -4.27
C SER A 601 -35.03 2.96 -4.29
N GLY A 602 -35.20 3.69 -5.40
CA GLY A 602 -36.42 4.46 -5.67
C GLY A 602 -36.64 5.67 -4.75
N HIS A 603 -35.58 6.24 -4.18
CA HIS A 603 -35.67 7.42 -3.33
C HIS A 603 -35.75 8.71 -4.13
N TYR A 604 -36.44 9.71 -3.59
CA TYR A 604 -36.51 11.05 -4.18
C TYR A 604 -36.23 12.14 -3.13
N SER A 605 -35.15 12.91 -3.31
CA SER A 605 -34.75 14.02 -2.43
C SER A 605 -34.18 15.22 -3.19
N SER A 606 -33.77 16.27 -2.46
CA SER A 606 -33.03 17.38 -3.06
C SER A 606 -31.56 17.03 -3.30
N THR A 607 -30.88 16.44 -2.33
CA THR A 607 -29.45 16.07 -2.41
C THR A 607 -29.22 14.70 -1.76
N GLY A 608 -28.37 13.86 -2.37
CA GLY A 608 -28.02 12.55 -1.79
C GLY A 608 -29.24 11.64 -1.65
N SER A 609 -29.93 11.31 -2.74
CA SER A 609 -31.26 10.68 -2.65
C SER A 609 -31.20 9.28 -2.06
N GLY A 610 -30.28 8.44 -2.54
CA GLY A 610 -29.99 7.17 -1.89
C GLY A 610 -29.36 7.40 -0.52
N ILE A 611 -28.10 7.83 -0.52
CA ILE A 611 -27.31 8.09 0.68
C ILE A 611 -26.77 9.51 0.66
N SER A 612 -26.85 10.18 1.80
CA SER A 612 -26.19 11.45 2.05
C SER A 612 -25.38 11.37 3.35
N ILE A 613 -24.10 11.73 3.31
CA ILE A 613 -23.22 11.77 4.48
C ILE A 613 -22.59 13.16 4.69
N LEU A 614 -22.28 13.52 5.93
CA LEU A 614 -21.59 14.76 6.29
C LEU A 614 -20.66 14.52 7.48
N ALA A 615 -19.36 14.73 7.27
CA ALA A 615 -18.34 14.53 8.30
C ALA A 615 -18.42 13.14 8.98
N CYS A 616 -18.48 12.10 8.15
CA CYS A 616 -18.61 10.69 8.57
C CYS A 616 -17.60 9.79 7.83
N GLU A 617 -17.45 8.56 8.31
CA GLU A 617 -17.01 7.42 7.52
C GLU A 617 -18.19 6.62 6.95
N LEU A 618 -18.01 6.06 5.75
CA LEU A 618 -18.99 5.17 5.11
C LEU A 618 -18.31 3.92 4.59
N LEU A 619 -18.80 2.76 5.03
CA LEU A 619 -18.41 1.45 4.51
C LEU A 619 -19.60 0.83 3.78
N LEU A 620 -19.48 0.65 2.46
CA LEU A 620 -20.43 -0.05 1.60
C LEU A 620 -19.79 -1.33 1.08
N THR A 621 -20.41 -2.48 1.35
CA THR A 621 -19.95 -3.77 0.80
C THR A 621 -21.11 -4.55 0.18
N ASN A 622 -20.92 -5.16 -0.98
CA ASN A 622 -21.91 -6.03 -1.64
C ASN A 622 -23.32 -5.41 -1.72
N THR A 623 -23.42 -4.11 -1.96
CA THR A 623 -24.68 -3.34 -1.85
C THR A 623 -25.12 -2.80 -3.22
N MET A 624 -26.41 -2.85 -3.51
CA MET A 624 -27.03 -2.29 -4.70
C MET A 624 -27.69 -0.95 -4.37
N ILE A 625 -27.38 0.10 -5.12
CA ILE A 625 -27.99 1.42 -5.00
C ILE A 625 -28.62 1.74 -6.35
N GLU A 626 -29.95 1.78 -6.45
CA GLU A 626 -30.63 1.80 -7.75
C GLU A 626 -31.76 2.83 -7.88
N ASP A 627 -31.91 3.43 -9.06
CA ASP A 627 -33.06 4.27 -9.42
C ASP A 627 -33.37 5.44 -8.44
N ASN A 628 -32.34 5.95 -7.76
CA ASN A 628 -32.50 7.07 -6.82
C ASN A 628 -32.33 8.42 -7.54
N ILE A 629 -33.26 9.36 -7.30
CA ILE A 629 -33.32 10.64 -7.99
C ILE A 629 -33.12 11.81 -7.02
N ALA A 630 -32.05 12.58 -7.19
CA ALA A 630 -31.79 13.81 -6.47
C ALA A 630 -32.06 15.04 -7.35
N TYR A 631 -32.72 16.07 -6.82
CA TYR A 631 -33.00 17.30 -7.56
C TYR A 631 -31.73 18.12 -7.91
N PHE A 632 -30.73 18.09 -7.03
CA PHE A 632 -29.42 18.73 -7.21
C PHE A 632 -28.35 17.69 -7.55
N ASN A 633 -27.64 17.15 -6.56
CA ASN A 633 -26.46 16.31 -6.76
C ASN A 633 -26.55 15.00 -5.94
N GLY A 634 -25.86 13.95 -6.41
CA GLY A 634 -25.73 12.67 -5.71
C GLY A 634 -27.03 11.88 -5.70
N GLY A 635 -27.49 11.42 -6.88
CA GLY A 635 -28.65 10.54 -6.98
C GLY A 635 -28.49 9.31 -6.08
N GLY A 636 -27.37 8.59 -6.24
CA GLY A 636 -27.02 7.45 -5.41
C GLY A 636 -26.32 7.87 -4.12
N LEU A 637 -25.24 8.65 -4.22
CA LEU A 637 -24.41 9.04 -3.08
C LEU A 637 -23.99 10.51 -3.12
N HIS A 638 -24.14 11.19 -1.99
CA HIS A 638 -23.62 12.53 -1.76
C HIS A 638 -22.79 12.57 -0.47
N CYS A 639 -21.53 13.00 -0.55
CA CYS A 639 -20.65 13.20 0.60
C CYS A 639 -20.06 14.61 0.64
N GLU A 640 -19.96 15.15 1.86
CA GLU A 640 -19.37 16.45 2.14
C GLU A 640 -18.53 16.36 3.42
N SER A 641 -17.29 16.86 3.37
CA SER A 641 -16.35 16.89 4.50
C SER A 641 -16.10 15.53 5.16
N ALA A 642 -16.25 14.42 4.42
CA ALA A 642 -16.13 13.06 4.95
C ALA A 642 -14.67 12.65 5.17
N SER A 643 -14.41 11.80 6.16
CA SER A 643 -13.05 11.36 6.52
C SER A 643 -12.57 10.12 5.79
N SER A 644 -13.45 9.26 5.31
CA SER A 644 -13.15 8.21 4.33
C SER A 644 -14.43 7.51 3.84
N LEU A 645 -14.43 7.06 2.59
CA LEU A 645 -15.47 6.21 2.02
C LEU A 645 -14.81 4.96 1.41
N THR A 646 -15.30 3.77 1.77
CA THR A 646 -14.88 2.50 1.17
C THR A 646 -16.08 1.82 0.53
N ILE A 647 -15.98 1.54 -0.77
CA ILE A 647 -17.06 0.96 -1.58
C ILE A 647 -16.50 -0.29 -2.27
N SER A 648 -16.92 -1.47 -1.81
CA SER A 648 -16.47 -2.75 -2.37
C SER A 648 -17.62 -3.61 -2.88
N ASP A 649 -17.46 -4.19 -4.07
CA ASP A 649 -18.41 -5.15 -4.67
C ASP A 649 -19.85 -4.58 -4.80
N CYS A 650 -20.00 -3.27 -5.02
CA CYS A 650 -21.29 -2.58 -5.07
C CYS A 650 -21.73 -2.26 -6.53
N SER A 651 -23.03 -2.03 -6.73
CA SER A 651 -23.59 -1.53 -8.01
C SER A 651 -24.42 -0.25 -7.81
N PHE A 652 -24.31 0.71 -8.73
CA PHE A 652 -24.97 2.03 -8.66
C PHE A 652 -25.89 2.35 -9.86
N SER A 653 -26.65 1.38 -10.32
CA SER A 653 -27.43 1.49 -11.57
C SER A 653 -28.59 2.51 -11.51
N GLY A 654 -28.89 3.20 -12.62
CA GLY A 654 -30.13 4.00 -12.76
C GLY A 654 -30.27 5.28 -11.89
N ASN A 655 -29.31 5.58 -11.02
CA ASN A 655 -29.36 6.76 -10.15
C ASN A 655 -29.10 8.07 -10.92
N LEU A 656 -29.82 9.14 -10.56
CA LEU A 656 -29.78 10.41 -11.28
C LEU A 656 -29.80 11.63 -10.33
N GLY A 657 -28.73 12.44 -10.37
CA GLY A 657 -28.82 13.85 -9.98
C GLY A 657 -29.40 14.67 -11.15
N LEU A 658 -30.25 15.67 -10.89
CA LEU A 658 -30.79 16.51 -11.97
C LEU A 658 -29.98 17.80 -12.21
N GLY A 659 -29.01 18.12 -11.35
CA GLY A 659 -28.11 19.28 -11.49
C GLY A 659 -28.81 20.65 -11.44
N ASN A 660 -30.09 20.71 -11.06
CA ASN A 660 -30.90 21.91 -11.23
C ASN A 660 -30.47 23.05 -10.29
N GLY A 661 -29.70 24.01 -10.77
CA GLY A 661 -29.22 25.14 -9.95
C GLY A 661 -27.91 24.86 -9.21
N SER A 662 -27.29 23.70 -9.46
CA SER A 662 -25.89 23.42 -9.12
C SER A 662 -24.97 24.20 -10.08
N PRO A 663 -23.80 24.69 -9.63
CA PRO A 663 -22.77 25.20 -10.55
C PRO A 663 -22.17 24.10 -11.45
N TYR A 664 -22.46 22.82 -11.13
CA TYR A 664 -22.00 21.64 -11.86
C TYR A 664 -23.20 21.05 -12.65
N PRO A 665 -23.26 21.21 -13.99
CA PRO A 665 -24.48 21.02 -14.77
C PRO A 665 -24.84 19.55 -15.12
N ASN A 666 -24.13 18.56 -14.58
CA ASN A 666 -24.28 17.15 -14.98
C ASN A 666 -24.96 16.31 -13.89
N GLY A 667 -25.63 15.23 -14.30
CA GLY A 667 -26.49 14.46 -13.43
C GLY A 667 -25.76 13.48 -12.53
N HIS A 668 -25.22 13.99 -11.42
CA HIS A 668 -24.27 13.27 -10.56
C HIS A 668 -24.89 12.09 -9.82
N ASN A 669 -24.35 10.89 -10.06
CA ASN A 669 -24.70 9.69 -9.29
C ASN A 669 -23.95 9.70 -7.95
N VAL A 670 -22.63 9.84 -8.01
CA VAL A 670 -21.75 10.00 -6.85
C VAL A 670 -21.21 11.43 -6.86
N PHE A 671 -21.40 12.16 -5.76
CA PHE A 671 -20.89 13.51 -5.60
C PHE A 671 -20.12 13.63 -4.29
N ALA A 672 -18.89 14.12 -4.38
CA ALA A 672 -17.99 14.29 -3.25
C ALA A 672 -17.36 15.68 -3.20
N ARG A 673 -17.35 16.27 -1.99
CA ARG A 673 -16.66 17.53 -1.72
C ARG A 673 -15.90 17.47 -0.41
N ASP A 674 -14.69 18.04 -0.37
CA ASP A 674 -13.87 18.15 0.84
C ASP A 674 -13.69 16.80 1.55
N THR A 675 -13.68 15.71 0.78
CA THR A 675 -13.73 14.34 1.28
C THR A 675 -12.37 13.70 1.09
N SER A 676 -11.63 13.48 2.17
CA SER A 676 -10.23 13.04 2.15
C SER A 676 -9.93 11.89 1.18
N ALA A 677 -10.76 10.84 1.18
CA ALA A 677 -10.60 9.68 0.30
C ALA A 677 -11.91 8.94 0.02
N ILE A 678 -12.05 8.47 -1.22
CA ILE A 678 -13.10 7.56 -1.68
C ILE A 678 -12.44 6.41 -2.43
N THR A 679 -12.55 5.20 -1.90
CA THR A 679 -11.92 4.00 -2.46
C THR A 679 -12.97 3.08 -3.07
N PHE A 680 -12.82 2.78 -4.36
CA PHE A 680 -13.64 1.83 -5.11
C PHE A 680 -12.88 0.53 -5.37
N SER A 681 -13.55 -0.60 -5.15
CA SER A 681 -13.06 -1.94 -5.47
C SER A 681 -14.20 -2.79 -6.00
N ASN A 682 -14.13 -3.31 -7.23
CA ASN A 682 -15.22 -4.08 -7.84
C ASN A 682 -16.57 -3.33 -7.88
N ALA A 683 -16.55 -2.00 -8.01
CA ALA A 683 -17.75 -1.19 -8.05
C ALA A 683 -18.22 -0.97 -9.49
N ASN A 684 -19.47 -1.36 -9.79
CA ASN A 684 -19.99 -1.44 -11.15
C ASN A 684 -21.18 -0.51 -11.39
N ASP A 685 -21.48 -0.26 -12.67
CA ASP A 685 -22.58 0.60 -13.11
C ASP A 685 -22.55 1.99 -12.47
N LEU A 686 -21.36 2.50 -12.15
CA LEU A 686 -21.21 3.84 -11.59
C LEU A 686 -21.63 4.85 -12.66
N GLY A 687 -22.69 5.63 -12.38
CA GLY A 687 -23.03 6.80 -13.19
C GLY A 687 -21.96 7.89 -13.14
N THR A 688 -22.33 9.16 -13.32
CA THR A 688 -21.36 10.26 -13.21
C THR A 688 -20.81 10.38 -11.78
N ILE A 689 -19.48 10.46 -11.65
CA ILE A 689 -18.75 10.67 -10.39
C ILE A 689 -18.12 12.06 -10.42
N ASP A 690 -18.40 12.87 -9.41
CA ASP A 690 -17.79 14.18 -9.22
C ASP A 690 -17.02 14.21 -7.89
N ALA A 691 -15.73 14.56 -7.96
CA ALA A 691 -14.86 14.78 -6.80
C ALA A 691 -14.31 16.22 -6.84
N ILE A 692 -14.60 17.01 -5.80
CA ILE A 692 -14.32 18.46 -5.78
C ILE A 692 -13.56 18.82 -4.51
N ASP A 693 -12.48 19.60 -4.65
CA ASP A 693 -11.69 20.22 -3.58
C ASP A 693 -11.22 19.24 -2.48
N PHE A 694 -9.91 18.96 -2.45
CA PHE A 694 -9.28 18.06 -1.45
C PHE A 694 -9.85 16.64 -1.43
N CYS A 695 -10.34 16.14 -2.57
CA CYS A 695 -10.84 14.77 -2.69
C CYS A 695 -9.79 13.83 -3.29
N THR A 696 -9.55 12.68 -2.66
CA THR A 696 -8.79 11.58 -3.30
C THR A 696 -9.76 10.52 -3.78
N LEU A 697 -9.77 10.25 -5.09
CA LEU A 697 -10.59 9.22 -5.70
C LEU A 697 -9.70 8.03 -6.06
N SER A 698 -9.82 6.91 -5.33
CA SER A 698 -8.95 5.75 -5.45
C SER A 698 -9.67 4.55 -6.08
N PHE A 699 -9.02 3.85 -7.02
CA PHE A 699 -9.48 2.60 -7.60
C PHE A 699 -8.47 1.47 -7.34
N ASN A 700 -8.89 0.43 -6.61
CA ASN A 700 -8.00 -0.66 -6.17
C ASN A 700 -8.27 -1.99 -6.88
N ALA A 701 -9.41 -2.13 -7.54
CA ALA A 701 -9.78 -3.28 -8.36
C ALA A 701 -10.74 -2.83 -9.47
N ASN A 702 -10.94 -3.69 -10.48
CA ASN A 702 -11.75 -3.37 -11.66
C ASN A 702 -13.11 -2.76 -11.30
N SER A 703 -13.31 -1.51 -11.66
CA SER A 703 -14.55 -0.78 -11.45
C SER A 703 -15.02 -0.17 -12.76
N ASN A 704 -16.34 -0.11 -12.98
CA ASN A 704 -16.92 0.38 -14.22
C ASN A 704 -17.74 1.65 -13.98
N VAL A 705 -17.39 2.70 -14.75
CA VAL A 705 -18.12 3.97 -14.83
C VAL A 705 -18.81 4.08 -16.19
N VAL A 706 -20.14 4.05 -16.18
CA VAL A 706 -20.98 4.08 -17.39
C VAL A 706 -21.20 5.50 -17.95
N SER A 707 -20.53 6.51 -17.40
CA SER A 707 -20.67 7.93 -17.77
C SER A 707 -19.34 8.70 -17.68
N GLU A 708 -19.27 9.76 -16.84
CA GLU A 708 -18.14 10.68 -16.67
C GLU A 708 -17.54 10.58 -15.27
N VAL A 709 -16.20 10.63 -15.18
CA VAL A 709 -15.49 10.90 -13.92
C VAL A 709 -14.92 12.32 -14.01
N ASN A 710 -15.35 13.20 -13.11
CA ASN A 710 -14.93 14.59 -13.07
C ASN A 710 -14.20 14.89 -11.75
N ILE A 711 -12.99 15.43 -11.87
CA ILE A 711 -12.12 15.74 -10.74
C ILE A 711 -11.76 17.23 -10.82
N TYR A 712 -12.08 17.97 -9.77
CA TYR A 712 -11.96 19.44 -9.73
C TYR A 712 -11.08 19.92 -8.56
N GLY A 713 -10.48 21.08 -8.75
CA GLY A 713 -9.67 21.75 -7.72
C GLY A 713 -8.38 20.99 -7.42
N THR A 714 -8.07 20.84 -6.13
CA THR A 714 -6.87 20.15 -5.59
C THR A 714 -7.08 18.64 -5.37
N SER A 715 -8.04 18.05 -6.07
CA SER A 715 -8.37 16.62 -5.93
C SER A 715 -7.39 15.73 -6.69
N THR A 716 -7.25 14.47 -6.29
CA THR A 716 -6.29 13.51 -6.86
C THR A 716 -7.02 12.26 -7.34
N LEU A 717 -6.65 11.74 -8.51
CA LEU A 717 -7.03 10.41 -8.97
C LEU A 717 -5.93 9.42 -8.56
N GLN A 718 -6.28 8.34 -7.88
CA GLN A 718 -5.33 7.36 -7.39
C GLN A 718 -5.63 5.95 -7.89
N PHE A 719 -4.60 5.20 -8.26
CA PHE A 719 -4.68 3.77 -8.60
C PHE A 719 -3.69 2.96 -7.75
N ASP A 720 -4.15 1.85 -7.19
CA ASP A 720 -3.31 1.00 -6.34
C ASP A 720 -2.84 -0.27 -7.07
N ILE A 721 -1.57 -0.30 -7.48
CA ILE A 721 -1.02 -1.32 -8.39
C ILE A 721 -0.32 -2.46 -7.63
N ASN A 722 -1.05 -3.27 -6.87
CA ASN A 722 -0.41 -4.34 -6.09
C ASN A 722 -0.01 -5.59 -6.92
N GLU A 723 -0.68 -5.86 -8.05
CA GLU A 723 -0.42 -7.07 -8.86
C GLU A 723 -0.60 -6.77 -10.38
N PRO A 724 0.32 -7.21 -11.26
CA PRO A 724 0.15 -7.05 -12.70
C PRO A 724 -0.93 -8.00 -13.25
N ASN A 725 -1.98 -7.48 -13.91
CA ASN A 725 -3.07 -8.29 -14.51
C ASN A 725 -3.88 -7.50 -15.58
N PRO A 726 -4.59 -8.17 -16.52
CA PRO A 726 -5.08 -7.62 -17.79
C PRO A 726 -6.46 -6.93 -17.70
N ILE A 727 -6.88 -6.53 -16.50
CA ILE A 727 -8.18 -5.89 -16.31
C ILE A 727 -7.91 -4.46 -15.88
N SER A 728 -8.50 -3.50 -16.59
CA SER A 728 -8.38 -2.09 -16.24
C SER A 728 -8.95 -1.80 -14.86
N PHE A 729 -8.26 -0.99 -14.06
CA PHE A 729 -8.79 -0.53 -12.77
C PHE A 729 -10.07 0.28 -12.94
N LEU A 730 -10.13 1.11 -13.99
CA LEU A 730 -11.29 1.91 -14.34
C LEU A 730 -11.69 1.69 -15.82
N GLU A 731 -12.85 1.09 -16.03
CA GLU A 731 -13.51 1.07 -17.35
C GLU A 731 -14.51 2.22 -17.45
N GLN A 732 -14.28 3.16 -18.36
CA GLN A 732 -15.17 4.28 -18.61
C GLN A 732 -15.78 4.22 -20.02
N SER A 733 -17.10 4.32 -20.12
CA SER A 733 -17.78 4.31 -21.44
C SER A 733 -17.92 5.70 -22.09
N GLY A 734 -17.46 6.77 -21.42
CA GLY A 734 -17.55 8.17 -21.85
C GLY A 734 -16.19 8.85 -22.12
N ILE A 735 -16.18 10.19 -22.09
CA ILE A 735 -14.98 11.03 -22.21
C ILE A 735 -14.37 11.17 -20.82
N PHE A 736 -13.06 10.93 -20.71
CA PHE A 736 -12.31 11.27 -19.50
C PHE A 736 -11.78 12.71 -19.61
N THR A 737 -12.22 13.60 -18.72
CA THR A 737 -11.75 14.99 -18.63
C THR A 737 -11.01 15.22 -17.33
N ASN A 738 -9.72 15.60 -17.35
CA ASN A 738 -8.97 15.85 -16.11
C ASN A 738 -8.06 17.08 -16.17
N THR A 739 -7.95 17.77 -15.04
CA THR A 739 -7.04 18.89 -14.75
C THR A 739 -6.34 18.75 -13.39
N ALA A 740 -6.33 17.54 -12.82
CA ALA A 740 -5.88 17.24 -11.47
C ALA A 740 -4.69 16.25 -11.46
N SER A 741 -4.13 15.96 -10.29
CA SER A 741 -2.97 15.08 -10.15
C SER A 741 -3.34 13.60 -10.28
N LEU A 742 -2.44 12.82 -10.89
CA LEU A 742 -2.48 11.36 -10.91
C LEU A 742 -1.56 10.81 -9.83
N ALA A 743 -2.03 9.84 -9.06
CA ALA A 743 -1.21 9.09 -8.13
C ALA A 743 -1.32 7.60 -8.43
N ILE A 744 -0.17 6.94 -8.46
CA ILE A 744 -0.06 5.49 -8.50
C ILE A 744 0.52 5.09 -7.15
N SER A 745 -0.18 4.23 -6.44
CA SER A 745 0.23 3.74 -5.13
C SER A 745 0.53 2.26 -5.16
N ASN A 746 1.22 1.83 -4.11
CA ASN A 746 1.40 0.44 -3.76
C ASN A 746 1.15 0.31 -2.26
N SER A 747 -0.09 -0.03 -1.89
CA SER A 747 -0.46 -0.18 -0.48
C SER A 747 0.18 -1.41 0.18
N THR A 748 0.60 -2.41 -0.60
CA THR A 748 1.33 -3.57 -0.08
C THR A 748 2.81 -3.28 0.20
N GLY A 749 3.34 -2.16 -0.28
CA GLY A 749 4.67 -1.66 0.01
C GLY A 749 5.81 -2.39 -0.69
N SER A 750 5.51 -3.25 -1.66
CA SER A 750 6.49 -3.99 -2.45
C SER A 750 5.94 -4.31 -3.84
N LEU A 751 6.61 -3.82 -4.89
CA LEU A 751 6.37 -4.22 -6.29
C LEU A 751 7.39 -5.30 -6.70
N ASP A 752 7.89 -6.11 -5.77
CA ASP A 752 9.06 -6.99 -5.94
C ASP A 752 8.91 -8.05 -7.05
N LEU A 753 7.68 -8.26 -7.57
CA LEU A 753 7.37 -9.18 -8.67
C LEU A 753 7.24 -8.48 -10.03
N ALA A 754 7.24 -7.15 -10.09
CA ALA A 754 7.20 -6.39 -11.33
C ALA A 754 8.43 -6.71 -12.19
N SER A 755 8.21 -6.93 -13.48
CA SER A 755 9.22 -7.24 -14.49
C SER A 755 9.15 -6.24 -15.64
N GLU A 756 10.27 -6.03 -16.33
CA GLU A 756 10.30 -5.26 -17.58
C GLU A 756 9.19 -5.71 -18.55
N GLY A 757 8.44 -4.74 -19.06
CA GLY A 757 7.33 -4.94 -19.98
C GLY A 757 6.00 -5.28 -19.31
N ASP A 758 5.92 -5.35 -17.99
CA ASP A 758 4.64 -5.50 -17.28
C ASP A 758 3.78 -4.25 -17.50
N ILE A 759 2.49 -4.44 -17.78
CA ILE A 759 1.55 -3.35 -18.07
C ILE A 759 0.41 -3.40 -17.05
N TYR A 760 0.20 -2.27 -16.38
CA TYR A 760 -0.94 -2.01 -15.51
C TYR A 760 -1.94 -1.14 -16.25
N SER A 761 -3.06 -1.73 -16.65
CA SER A 761 -4.17 -1.00 -17.28
C SER A 761 -4.87 -0.10 -16.26
N LEU A 762 -4.64 1.20 -16.30
CA LEU A 762 -5.21 2.15 -15.34
C LEU A 762 -6.64 2.52 -15.72
N ILE A 763 -6.80 3.02 -16.95
CA ILE A 763 -8.08 3.53 -17.45
C ILE A 763 -8.31 3.05 -18.88
N THR A 764 -9.50 2.55 -19.17
CA THR A 764 -9.99 2.40 -20.54
C THR A 764 -11.13 3.39 -20.77
N ALA A 765 -11.01 4.33 -21.70
CA ALA A 765 -12.04 5.35 -21.98
C ALA A 765 -12.32 5.48 -23.49
N GLN A 766 -13.44 6.09 -23.90
CA GLN A 766 -13.69 6.31 -25.34
C GLN A 766 -12.75 7.37 -25.93
N ASP A 767 -12.56 8.47 -25.20
CA ASP A 767 -11.66 9.58 -25.54
C ASP A 767 -11.03 10.12 -24.25
N PHE A 768 -9.71 10.37 -24.28
CA PHE A 768 -9.01 11.15 -23.25
C PHE A 768 -8.90 12.61 -23.67
N THR A 769 -9.26 13.53 -22.77
CA THR A 769 -9.10 14.98 -22.98
C THR A 769 -8.62 15.64 -21.68
N GLY A 770 -7.42 16.21 -21.67
CA GLY A 770 -6.87 16.85 -20.47
C GLY A 770 -5.42 16.47 -20.24
N ILE A 771 -4.79 17.11 -19.26
CA ILE A 771 -3.41 16.85 -18.84
C ILE A 771 -3.44 16.68 -17.32
N PHE A 772 -2.74 15.68 -16.78
CA PHE A 772 -2.55 15.57 -15.35
C PHE A 772 -1.64 16.70 -14.86
N SER A 773 -2.04 17.43 -13.81
CA SER A 773 -1.23 18.55 -13.30
C SER A 773 0.08 18.10 -12.66
N SER A 774 0.13 16.85 -12.18
CA SER A 774 1.34 16.16 -11.74
C SER A 774 1.06 14.65 -11.68
N THR A 775 2.10 13.83 -11.74
CA THR A 775 2.01 12.36 -11.59
C THR A 775 2.90 11.89 -10.45
N ILE A 776 2.37 11.07 -9.56
CA ILE A 776 3.08 10.46 -8.43
C ILE A 776 3.20 8.96 -8.69
N PHE A 777 4.40 8.40 -8.63
CA PHE A 777 4.66 6.96 -8.79
C PHE A 777 4.92 6.27 -7.43
N PRO A 778 4.64 4.97 -7.29
CA PRO A 778 4.99 4.18 -6.13
C PRO A 778 6.45 3.74 -6.20
N LEU A 779 6.95 3.13 -5.12
CA LEU A 779 8.29 2.55 -5.09
C LEU A 779 8.41 1.34 -6.03
N MET A 780 9.45 1.32 -6.85
CA MET A 780 9.78 0.24 -7.79
C MET A 780 10.97 -0.61 -7.32
N PRO A 781 11.07 -1.88 -7.78
CA PRO A 781 12.26 -2.70 -7.58
C PRO A 781 13.51 -2.10 -8.24
N GLU A 782 14.68 -2.44 -7.70
CA GLU A 782 15.97 -1.97 -8.23
C GLU A 782 16.14 -2.28 -9.73
N GLY A 783 16.44 -1.24 -10.53
CA GLY A 783 16.65 -1.37 -11.97
C GLY A 783 15.38 -1.37 -12.82
N LEU A 784 14.21 -1.12 -12.24
CA LEU A 784 12.93 -0.96 -12.92
C LEU A 784 12.30 0.40 -12.62
N GLY A 785 11.52 0.93 -13.56
CA GLY A 785 10.78 2.18 -13.43
C GLY A 785 9.38 2.05 -14.03
N LEU A 786 8.54 3.06 -13.85
CA LEU A 786 7.21 3.13 -14.49
C LEU A 786 7.15 4.29 -15.47
N ARG A 787 6.58 4.06 -16.64
CA ARG A 787 6.14 5.13 -17.55
C ARG A 787 4.65 5.06 -17.78
N ILE A 788 4.03 6.22 -17.97
CA ILE A 788 2.64 6.30 -18.41
C ILE A 788 2.61 6.31 -19.93
N MET A 789 1.74 5.51 -20.52
CA MET A 789 1.53 5.50 -21.96
C MET A 789 0.05 5.47 -22.30
N GLU A 790 -0.26 6.07 -23.45
CA GLU A 790 -1.55 5.95 -24.10
C GLU A 790 -1.45 4.94 -25.25
N TYR A 791 -2.14 3.81 -25.12
CA TYR A 791 -2.24 2.81 -26.19
C TYR A 791 -3.50 3.04 -27.04
N PRO A 792 -3.36 3.18 -28.37
CA PRO A 792 -4.51 3.15 -29.27
C PRO A 792 -4.95 1.70 -29.50
N ASP A 793 -6.14 1.32 -29.05
CA ASP A 793 -6.69 -0.01 -29.35
C ASP A 793 -7.07 -0.13 -30.84
N TYR A 794 -6.37 -1.02 -31.55
CA TYR A 794 -6.52 -1.25 -32.99
C TYR A 794 -7.72 -2.16 -33.31
N ALA A 795 -8.92 -1.81 -32.83
CA ALA A 795 -10.19 -2.35 -33.32
C ALA A 795 -11.42 -1.47 -33.08
N GLY A 796 -11.24 -0.20 -32.66
CA GLY A 796 -12.20 0.87 -32.87
C GLY A 796 -13.12 1.23 -31.69
N LYS A 797 -12.58 2.11 -30.83
CA LYS A 797 -13.21 3.31 -30.20
C LYS A 797 -12.92 3.51 -28.69
N SER A 798 -11.91 2.84 -28.14
CA SER A 798 -11.43 3.15 -26.79
C SER A 798 -9.92 3.39 -26.83
N GLN A 799 -9.46 4.35 -26.02
CA GLN A 799 -8.05 4.59 -25.70
C GLN A 799 -7.78 3.96 -24.33
N GLU A 800 -6.56 3.46 -24.12
CA GLU A 800 -6.16 2.88 -22.85
C GLU A 800 -4.97 3.65 -22.28
N LEU A 801 -5.12 4.12 -21.04
CA LEU A 801 -4.04 4.69 -20.25
C LEU A 801 -3.44 3.58 -19.39
N VAL A 802 -2.15 3.31 -19.56
CA VAL A 802 -1.45 2.26 -18.83
C VAL A 802 -0.22 2.80 -18.11
N ALA A 803 0.18 2.14 -17.03
CA ALA A 803 1.52 2.25 -16.49
C ALA A 803 2.33 1.01 -16.93
N GLU A 804 3.40 1.20 -17.66
CA GLU A 804 4.30 0.11 -18.07
C GLU A 804 5.58 0.14 -17.24
N VAL A 805 6.00 -1.04 -16.81
CA VAL A 805 7.28 -1.28 -16.16
C VAL A 805 8.38 -1.31 -17.22
N ILE A 806 9.34 -0.41 -17.09
CA ILE A 806 10.46 -0.29 -18.03
C ILE A 806 11.78 -0.67 -17.34
N PRO A 807 12.76 -1.21 -18.08
CA PRO A 807 14.08 -1.45 -17.52
C PRO A 807 14.79 -0.11 -17.38
N VAL A 808 15.55 0.05 -16.31
CA VAL A 808 16.38 1.24 -16.10
C VAL A 808 17.86 0.95 -16.44
N ASN A 809 18.19 -0.28 -16.87
CA ASN A 809 19.56 -0.76 -17.14
C ASN A 809 19.77 -1.26 -18.61
N GLY A 810 19.32 -0.51 -19.61
CA GLY A 810 19.58 -0.80 -21.04
C GLY A 810 21.01 -0.47 -21.49
N ALA A 811 21.40 -0.91 -22.70
CA ALA A 811 22.73 -0.67 -23.30
C ALA A 811 23.09 0.83 -23.50
N GLU A 812 22.11 1.70 -23.35
CA GLU A 812 22.17 3.16 -23.35
C GLU A 812 22.92 3.74 -22.13
N PHE A 813 23.18 2.95 -21.08
CA PHE A 813 23.74 3.42 -19.80
C PHE A 813 25.06 2.76 -19.37
N GLU A 814 25.75 2.05 -20.29
CA GLU A 814 27.11 1.52 -20.01
C GLU A 814 28.17 2.65 -20.07
N ASN A 815 29.27 2.50 -19.31
CA ASN A 815 30.42 3.41 -19.36
C ASN A 815 30.93 3.58 -20.80
N PRO A 816 30.76 4.75 -21.44
CA PRO A 816 31.13 4.93 -22.84
C PRO A 816 32.65 4.92 -23.07
N PHE A 817 33.47 5.02 -22.02
CA PHE A 817 34.92 5.16 -22.13
C PHE A 817 35.70 3.84 -22.00
N THR A 818 35.07 2.67 -22.25
CA THR A 818 35.72 1.36 -22.05
C THR A 818 37.12 1.24 -22.71
N GLY A 819 38.16 1.27 -21.87
CA GLY A 819 39.58 1.26 -22.26
C GLY A 819 40.45 1.74 -21.10
N ASN A 820 41.78 1.58 -21.17
CA ASN A 820 42.72 1.91 -20.08
C ASN A 820 42.84 3.42 -19.71
N GLN A 821 41.81 4.24 -19.93
CA GLN A 821 41.83 5.70 -19.73
C GLN A 821 40.90 6.22 -18.61
N ASN A 822 40.21 5.33 -17.88
CA ASN A 822 39.18 5.72 -16.89
C ASN A 822 39.66 6.51 -15.67
N ASP A 823 40.94 6.46 -15.29
CA ASP A 823 41.38 6.99 -13.99
C ASP A 823 41.79 8.49 -13.99
N ASN A 824 41.83 9.17 -15.15
CA ASN A 824 42.44 10.50 -15.26
C ASN A 824 41.64 11.53 -16.11
N ILE A 825 40.30 11.50 -16.11
CA ILE A 825 39.52 12.58 -16.76
C ILE A 825 39.59 13.86 -15.90
N VAL A 826 39.97 14.98 -16.52
CA VAL A 826 40.08 16.31 -15.89
C VAL A 826 38.79 17.11 -16.04
N LYS A 827 38.26 17.22 -17.26
CA LYS A 827 37.03 17.98 -17.56
C LYS A 827 36.37 17.43 -18.83
N ILE A 828 35.04 17.57 -18.93
CA ILE A 828 34.24 17.27 -20.12
C ILE A 828 33.41 18.49 -20.50
N ILE A 829 33.21 18.70 -21.80
CA ILE A 829 32.35 19.77 -22.33
C ILE A 829 31.69 19.32 -23.64
N SER A 830 30.48 19.80 -23.90
CA SER A 830 29.81 19.73 -25.20
C SER A 830 30.31 20.85 -26.14
N PHE A 831 30.36 20.57 -27.43
CA PHE A 831 30.69 21.56 -28.46
C PHE A 831 30.17 21.12 -29.83
N ASP A 832 29.75 22.05 -30.68
CA ASP A 832 29.34 21.75 -32.07
C ASP A 832 30.58 21.76 -32.97
N ALA A 833 31.22 20.60 -33.14
CA ALA A 833 32.46 20.50 -33.89
C ALA A 833 32.25 20.57 -35.40
N ASN A 834 31.02 20.30 -35.87
CA ASN A 834 30.74 20.06 -37.28
C ASN A 834 29.77 21.09 -37.91
N GLY A 835 29.12 21.91 -37.08
CA GLY A 835 28.24 23.01 -37.46
C GLY A 835 26.82 22.58 -37.82
N ASP A 836 26.36 21.41 -37.34
CA ASP A 836 25.01 20.90 -37.58
C ASP A 836 24.02 21.13 -36.42
N ASN A 837 24.45 21.80 -35.35
CA ASN A 837 23.75 22.02 -34.09
C ASN A 837 23.45 20.73 -33.31
N ALA A 838 24.11 19.62 -33.65
CA ALA A 838 24.22 18.46 -32.78
C ALA A 838 25.59 18.49 -32.11
N ASP A 839 25.60 18.56 -30.78
CA ASP A 839 26.82 18.69 -30.00
C ASP A 839 27.58 17.36 -29.93
N GLU A 840 28.88 17.43 -30.18
CA GLU A 840 29.84 16.42 -29.81
C GLU A 840 30.35 16.60 -28.38
N LEU A 841 30.99 15.57 -27.84
CA LEU A 841 31.59 15.59 -26.51
C LEU A 841 33.12 15.65 -26.59
N ALA A 842 33.72 16.71 -26.07
CA ALA A 842 35.15 16.82 -25.84
C ALA A 842 35.52 16.34 -24.43
N VAL A 843 36.47 15.41 -24.35
CA VAL A 843 36.98 14.86 -23.08
C VAL A 843 38.46 15.16 -22.92
N LEU A 844 38.82 15.84 -21.83
CA LEU A 844 40.19 16.12 -21.43
C LEU A 844 40.69 15.05 -20.46
N PHE A 845 41.72 14.32 -20.88
CA PHE A 845 42.44 13.35 -20.07
C PHE A 845 43.77 13.93 -19.60
N GLU A 846 44.26 13.50 -18.44
CA GLU A 846 45.62 13.77 -17.95
C GLU A 846 46.45 12.48 -17.89
N GLY A 847 47.71 12.51 -18.33
CA GLY A 847 48.57 11.33 -18.32
C GLY A 847 49.89 11.56 -19.03
N ASP A 848 50.84 10.63 -18.85
CA ASP A 848 52.14 10.67 -19.55
C ASP A 848 51.97 10.14 -20.99
N PHE A 849 51.33 10.92 -21.85
CA PHE A 849 50.97 10.51 -23.21
C PHE A 849 52.15 10.60 -24.17
N ASP A 850 53.13 11.48 -23.90
CA ASP A 850 54.33 11.63 -24.73
C ASP A 850 55.55 10.82 -24.21
N GLY A 851 55.48 10.30 -22.98
CA GLY A 851 56.49 9.45 -22.36
C GLY A 851 57.65 10.20 -21.70
N ASP A 852 57.51 11.50 -21.44
CA ASP A 852 58.50 12.35 -20.77
C ASP A 852 58.49 12.22 -19.23
N GLY A 853 57.47 11.56 -18.67
CA GLY A 853 57.30 11.33 -17.24
C GLY A 853 56.59 12.45 -16.48
N MET A 854 56.02 13.43 -17.18
CA MET A 854 55.12 14.44 -16.66
C MET A 854 53.67 14.13 -17.09
N PRO A 855 52.66 14.64 -16.38
CA PRO A 855 51.27 14.49 -16.80
C PRO A 855 50.91 15.53 -17.88
N ASP A 856 50.81 15.08 -19.13
CA ASP A 856 50.31 15.83 -20.29
C ASP A 856 48.78 15.80 -20.33
N GLY A 857 48.16 16.84 -20.88
CA GLY A 857 46.76 16.77 -21.28
C GLY A 857 46.59 16.13 -22.67
N TYR A 858 45.48 15.41 -22.86
CA TYR A 858 45.06 14.89 -24.15
C TYR A 858 43.55 15.09 -24.33
N ILE A 859 43.16 15.73 -25.44
CA ILE A 859 41.77 15.92 -25.83
C ILE A 859 41.36 14.85 -26.85
N ALA A 860 40.20 14.24 -26.65
CA ALA A 860 39.52 13.42 -27.64
C ALA A 860 38.06 13.83 -27.77
N ALA A 861 37.55 13.86 -29.00
CA ALA A 861 36.16 14.13 -29.31
C ALA A 861 35.36 12.83 -29.55
N PHE A 862 34.10 12.83 -29.15
CA PHE A 862 33.18 11.71 -29.25
C PHE A 862 31.87 12.16 -29.89
N SER A 863 31.35 11.37 -30.83
CA SER A 863 30.00 11.53 -31.35
C SER A 863 29.00 10.87 -30.40
N ILE A 864 27.89 11.55 -30.13
CA ILE A 864 26.80 11.06 -29.27
C ILE A 864 25.56 10.79 -30.12
N SER A 865 24.74 9.82 -29.69
CA SER A 865 23.47 9.46 -30.33
C SER A 865 22.43 9.10 -29.28
N ASP A 866 21.15 9.30 -29.56
CA ASP A 866 20.02 9.07 -28.64
C ASP A 866 20.07 7.69 -27.95
N ASP A 867 20.40 6.64 -28.70
CA ASP A 867 20.27 5.25 -28.26
C ASP A 867 21.64 4.51 -28.14
N GLY A 868 22.75 5.23 -27.94
CA GLY A 868 24.09 4.60 -28.00
C GLY A 868 25.19 5.29 -27.19
N ALA A 869 26.10 4.48 -26.63
CA ALA A 869 27.28 4.99 -25.93
C ALA A 869 28.14 5.90 -26.84
N PRO A 870 28.67 7.04 -26.33
CA PRO A 870 29.58 7.90 -27.07
C PRO A 870 30.68 7.15 -27.83
N ILE A 871 30.82 7.45 -29.11
CA ILE A 871 31.77 6.80 -30.01
C ILE A 871 32.91 7.77 -30.31
N ILE A 872 34.15 7.35 -30.10
CA ILE A 872 35.32 8.20 -30.41
C ILE A 872 35.35 8.57 -31.90
N ILE A 873 35.58 9.85 -32.19
CA ILE A 873 35.80 10.34 -33.55
C ILE A 873 37.27 10.10 -33.89
N GLU A 874 37.54 8.97 -34.54
CA GLU A 874 38.89 8.51 -34.87
C GLU A 874 39.71 9.58 -35.61
N GLY A 875 40.82 10.00 -35.00
CA GLY A 875 41.73 11.02 -35.56
C GLY A 875 41.42 12.46 -35.12
N PHE A 876 40.31 12.70 -34.42
CA PHE A 876 39.93 14.02 -33.93
C PHE A 876 40.27 14.17 -32.43
N GLY A 877 41.55 14.48 -32.18
CA GLY A 877 42.10 14.68 -30.84
C GLY A 877 43.51 15.26 -30.90
N SER A 878 43.97 15.87 -29.80
CA SER A 878 45.27 16.54 -29.74
C SER A 878 45.91 16.41 -28.36
N LEU A 879 47.25 16.31 -28.33
CA LEU A 879 48.04 16.53 -27.11
C LEU A 879 48.01 18.01 -26.75
N THR A 880 48.01 18.30 -25.45
CA THR A 880 48.07 19.65 -24.89
C THR A 880 49.30 19.76 -23.98
N GLY A 881 49.40 20.84 -23.20
CA GLY A 881 50.51 21.03 -22.26
C GLY A 881 50.36 20.23 -20.95
N ASN A 882 51.37 20.33 -20.09
CA ASN A 882 51.47 19.63 -18.82
C ASN A 882 50.62 20.32 -17.73
N GLY A 883 50.00 19.52 -16.86
CA GLY A 883 49.15 20.01 -15.78
C GLY A 883 47.90 20.70 -16.31
N ALA A 884 47.15 19.98 -17.15
CA ALA A 884 45.88 20.47 -17.68
C ALA A 884 44.86 20.55 -16.54
N ILE A 885 44.21 21.69 -16.36
CA ILE A 885 43.32 21.96 -15.21
C ILE A 885 41.93 22.46 -15.60
N ASP A 886 41.75 22.96 -16.83
CA ASP A 886 40.50 23.55 -17.28
C ASP A 886 40.37 23.45 -18.82
N LEU A 887 39.14 23.41 -19.30
CA LEU A 887 38.73 23.24 -20.71
C LEU A 887 37.48 24.09 -20.95
N ASP A 888 37.44 24.79 -22.09
CA ASP A 888 36.26 25.55 -22.51
C ASP A 888 36.12 25.55 -24.05
N ALA A 889 34.91 25.82 -24.55
CA ALA A 889 34.54 25.72 -25.96
C ALA A 889 33.81 26.97 -26.48
N GLY A 890 33.99 27.28 -27.77
CA GLY A 890 33.21 28.28 -28.49
C GLY A 890 33.83 28.69 -29.82
N ASP A 891 33.02 29.19 -30.75
CA ASP A 891 33.44 29.66 -32.09
C ASP A 891 34.30 30.94 -32.03
N LEU A 892 35.59 30.78 -31.72
CA LEU A 892 36.55 31.89 -31.54
C LEU A 892 36.92 32.57 -32.85
N ASN A 893 36.68 31.94 -34.00
CA ASN A 893 37.08 32.44 -35.31
C ASN A 893 35.90 32.88 -36.21
N SER A 894 34.66 32.61 -35.75
CA SER A 894 33.40 32.90 -36.42
C SER A 894 33.21 32.16 -37.76
N ASP A 895 33.69 30.93 -37.87
CA ASP A 895 33.46 30.06 -39.03
C ASP A 895 32.25 29.13 -38.88
N GLY A 896 31.63 29.13 -37.70
CA GLY A 896 30.47 28.31 -37.36
C GLY A 896 30.81 26.94 -36.80
N LEU A 897 32.08 26.67 -36.48
CA LEU A 897 32.51 25.49 -35.74
C LEU A 897 33.03 25.93 -34.36
N ASP A 898 32.70 25.18 -33.31
CA ASP A 898 33.23 25.49 -31.99
C ASP A 898 34.71 25.10 -31.88
N ASP A 899 35.53 26.02 -31.37
CA ASP A 899 36.95 25.83 -31.06
C ASP A 899 37.11 25.45 -29.58
N LEU A 900 38.23 24.83 -29.20
CA LEU A 900 38.52 24.47 -27.80
C LEU A 900 39.73 25.20 -27.24
N ILE A 901 39.73 25.50 -25.94
CA ILE A 901 40.91 25.93 -25.20
C ILE A 901 41.24 24.98 -24.05
N VAL A 902 42.53 24.71 -23.83
CA VAL A 902 43.00 23.91 -22.69
C VAL A 902 43.98 24.71 -21.85
N VAL A 903 43.70 24.84 -20.56
CA VAL A 903 44.55 25.56 -19.61
C VAL A 903 45.58 24.62 -18.99
N ASN A 904 46.86 24.93 -19.17
CA ASN A 904 47.97 24.09 -18.71
C ASN A 904 48.80 24.87 -17.68
N SER A 905 48.56 24.60 -16.39
CA SER A 905 49.23 25.28 -15.29
C SER A 905 50.72 24.93 -15.24
N GLY A 906 51.08 23.67 -15.50
CA GLY A 906 52.45 23.18 -15.46
C GLY A 906 53.39 23.81 -16.49
N ASN A 907 52.83 24.37 -17.58
CA ASN A 907 53.60 25.07 -18.62
C ASN A 907 53.41 26.60 -18.63
N ASN A 908 52.48 27.15 -17.85
CA ASN A 908 52.01 28.53 -17.97
C ASN A 908 51.53 28.85 -19.39
N THR A 909 50.68 27.99 -19.95
CA THR A 909 50.17 28.13 -21.32
C THR A 909 48.70 27.78 -21.46
N ILE A 910 48.05 28.37 -22.46
CA ILE A 910 46.75 27.94 -22.97
C ILE A 910 46.96 27.36 -24.36
N THR A 911 46.50 26.13 -24.57
CA THR A 911 46.47 25.49 -25.89
C THR A 911 45.15 25.87 -26.55
N LEU A 912 45.20 26.59 -27.66
CA LEU A 912 44.04 26.90 -28.49
C LEU A 912 43.97 25.87 -29.62
N LEU A 913 42.86 25.14 -29.70
CA LEU A 913 42.56 24.13 -30.71
C LEU A 913 41.46 24.67 -31.63
N VAL A 914 41.85 25.18 -32.79
CA VAL A 914 40.89 25.67 -33.80
C VAL A 914 40.35 24.49 -34.60
N THR A 915 39.03 24.32 -34.64
CA THR A 915 38.38 23.23 -35.35
C THR A 915 38.30 23.55 -36.85
N GLU A 916 38.76 22.65 -37.70
CA GLU A 916 38.64 22.79 -39.16
C GLU A 916 38.10 21.50 -39.79
N ILE A 917 37.34 21.66 -40.89
CA ILE A 917 36.98 20.55 -41.78
C ILE A 917 38.02 20.45 -42.90
N SER A 918 38.80 19.37 -42.89
CA SER A 918 39.82 19.10 -43.89
C SER A 918 39.25 18.96 -45.31
N ASN A 919 40.11 19.02 -46.33
CA ASN A 919 39.66 18.85 -47.73
C ASN A 919 39.06 17.46 -48.04
N SER A 920 39.26 16.46 -47.17
CA SER A 920 38.62 15.14 -47.25
C SER A 920 37.27 15.06 -46.54
N GLY A 921 36.89 16.10 -45.78
CA GLY A 921 35.66 16.14 -44.99
C GLY A 921 35.81 15.61 -43.56
N ASP A 922 37.05 15.38 -43.10
CA ASP A 922 37.36 14.91 -41.74
C ASP A 922 37.61 16.11 -40.81
N LEU A 923 37.17 16.04 -39.55
CA LEU A 923 37.44 17.03 -38.51
C LEU A 923 38.90 16.96 -38.03
N GLU A 924 39.58 18.10 -37.95
CA GLU A 924 40.96 18.22 -37.47
C GLU A 924 41.10 19.45 -36.56
N PHE A 925 42.01 19.38 -35.59
CA PHE A 925 42.42 20.55 -34.81
C PHE A 925 43.68 21.20 -35.39
N ILE A 926 43.66 22.52 -35.51
CA ILE A 926 44.87 23.34 -35.65
C ILE A 926 45.21 23.92 -34.29
N ASP A 927 46.27 23.42 -33.68
CA ASP A 927 46.71 23.85 -32.37
C ASP A 927 47.64 25.08 -32.41
N SER A 928 47.50 25.95 -31.42
CA SER A 928 48.44 27.03 -31.15
C SER A 928 48.60 27.26 -29.65
N ILE A 929 49.73 27.86 -29.24
CA ILE A 929 50.06 28.05 -27.83
C ILE A 929 50.07 29.53 -27.47
N ILE A 930 49.27 29.89 -26.49
CA ILE A 930 49.24 31.21 -25.86
C ILE A 930 50.03 31.11 -24.55
N ASN A 931 51.08 31.91 -24.39
CA ASN A 931 51.87 31.94 -23.17
C ASN A 931 51.23 32.89 -22.16
N THR A 932 51.01 32.42 -20.93
CA THR A 932 50.56 33.27 -19.82
C THR A 932 51.76 33.86 -19.08
N SER A 933 51.56 35.00 -18.42
CA SER A 933 52.66 35.67 -17.70
C SER A 933 52.98 35.02 -16.35
N TYR A 934 52.03 34.27 -15.80
CA TYR A 934 52.05 33.58 -14.51
C TYR A 934 51.22 32.29 -14.61
N GLU A 935 51.12 31.54 -13.52
CA GLU A 935 50.40 30.26 -13.47
C GLU A 935 48.90 30.49 -13.71
N PRO A 936 48.33 29.97 -14.81
CA PRO A 936 46.90 30.10 -15.05
C PRO A 936 46.13 29.13 -14.15
N THR A 937 45.02 29.59 -13.60
CA THR A 937 44.18 28.82 -12.67
C THR A 937 42.81 28.44 -13.26
N CYS A 938 42.38 29.15 -14.29
CA CYS A 938 41.15 28.94 -15.03
C CYS A 938 41.19 29.75 -16.33
N ALA A 939 40.32 29.41 -17.29
CA ALA A 939 40.02 30.29 -18.40
C ALA A 939 38.56 30.16 -18.84
N SER A 940 38.03 31.20 -19.46
CA SER A 940 36.68 31.21 -20.02
C SER A 940 36.63 31.97 -21.35
N ILE A 941 35.86 31.45 -22.29
CA ILE A 941 35.52 32.03 -23.58
C ILE A 941 34.22 32.82 -23.40
N ILE A 942 34.27 34.14 -23.59
CA ILE A 942 33.11 35.01 -23.41
C ILE A 942 33.25 36.26 -24.27
N ASP A 943 32.14 36.80 -24.79
CA ASP A 943 32.14 38.14 -25.39
C ASP A 943 32.32 39.21 -24.30
N TRP A 944 33.58 39.49 -23.95
CA TRP A 944 33.92 40.41 -22.87
C TRP A 944 33.57 41.86 -23.18
N ASN A 945 33.77 42.26 -24.44
CA ASN A 945 33.71 43.65 -24.85
C ASN A 945 32.41 44.03 -25.58
N GLN A 946 31.49 43.07 -25.71
CA GLN A 946 30.17 43.21 -26.34
C GLN A 946 30.27 43.59 -27.83
N ASN A 947 31.28 43.07 -28.52
CA ASN A 947 31.45 43.26 -29.97
C ASN A 947 30.94 42.07 -30.79
N TYR A 948 30.31 41.07 -30.16
CA TYR A 948 29.92 39.78 -30.74
C TYR A 948 31.09 38.88 -31.14
N GLY A 949 32.32 39.21 -30.74
CA GLY A 949 33.49 38.36 -30.87
C GLY A 949 33.82 37.72 -29.52
N LEU A 950 34.10 36.42 -29.52
CA LEU A 950 34.49 35.72 -28.29
C LEU A 950 35.93 36.09 -27.91
N ASP A 951 36.09 36.51 -26.65
CA ASP A 951 37.34 36.87 -26.02
C ASP A 951 37.74 35.81 -24.98
N LEU A 952 38.99 35.86 -24.51
CA LEU A 952 39.51 34.91 -23.53
C LEU A 952 39.84 35.60 -22.21
N VAL A 953 39.20 35.19 -21.12
CA VAL A 953 39.47 35.67 -19.76
C VAL A 953 40.26 34.60 -19.01
N VAL A 954 41.44 34.97 -18.49
CA VAL A 954 42.36 34.04 -17.83
C VAL A 954 42.62 34.48 -16.38
N GLY A 955 42.37 33.58 -15.44
CA GLY A 955 42.78 33.75 -14.05
C GLY A 955 44.25 33.42 -13.87
N LEU A 956 45.02 34.28 -13.19
CA LEU A 956 46.45 34.11 -12.97
C LEU A 956 46.79 34.17 -11.47
N ASP A 957 47.35 33.10 -10.94
CA ASP A 957 47.97 33.03 -9.61
C ASP A 957 49.42 33.54 -9.70
N ILE A 958 49.73 34.56 -8.90
CA ILE A 958 51.04 35.18 -8.83
C ILE A 958 51.71 34.70 -7.54
N PRO A 959 52.82 33.93 -7.61
CA PRO A 959 53.45 33.29 -6.44
C PRO A 959 54.25 34.27 -5.55
N ASN A 960 53.65 35.40 -5.19
CA ASN A 960 54.18 36.42 -4.29
C ASN A 960 53.04 37.09 -3.50
N PRO A 961 52.93 36.87 -2.18
CA PRO A 961 51.84 37.41 -1.34
C PRO A 961 51.89 38.93 -1.15
N LEU A 962 52.80 39.64 -1.82
CA LEU A 962 52.85 41.11 -1.87
C LEU A 962 52.36 41.69 -3.21
N VAL A 963 51.97 40.82 -4.15
CA VAL A 963 51.41 41.19 -5.45
C VAL A 963 50.01 40.59 -5.53
N GLU A 964 49.06 41.36 -6.00
CA GLU A 964 47.67 40.93 -6.20
C GLU A 964 47.59 40.00 -7.41
N ASP A 965 46.94 38.85 -7.20
CA ASP A 965 46.45 37.96 -8.26
C ASP A 965 45.52 38.72 -9.20
N ARG A 966 45.34 38.21 -10.42
CA ARG A 966 44.63 38.99 -11.45
C ARG A 966 43.88 38.14 -12.46
N TYR A 967 42.85 38.76 -13.02
CA TYR A 967 42.28 38.34 -14.30
C TYR A 967 42.96 39.10 -15.45
N GLN A 968 43.28 38.39 -16.53
CA GLN A 968 43.81 38.95 -17.76
C GLN A 968 42.86 38.63 -18.91
N VAL A 969 42.42 39.65 -19.65
CA VAL A 969 41.59 39.47 -20.84
C VAL A 969 42.46 39.54 -22.10
N ILE A 970 42.24 38.63 -23.03
CA ILE A 970 42.87 38.58 -24.36
C ILE A 970 41.74 38.75 -25.38
N LEU A 971 41.78 39.84 -26.14
CA LEU A 971 40.70 40.18 -27.06
C LEU A 971 40.93 39.59 -28.45
N ASP A 972 39.84 39.15 -29.09
CA ASP A 972 39.80 38.60 -30.45
C ASP A 972 40.93 37.58 -30.71
N VAL A 973 40.92 36.46 -29.95
CA VAL A 973 42.04 35.51 -29.77
C VAL A 973 42.65 35.02 -31.09
N THR A 974 41.80 34.72 -32.09
CA THR A 974 42.19 34.12 -33.38
C THR A 974 42.56 35.15 -34.45
N THR A 975 42.08 36.40 -34.34
CA THR A 975 42.21 37.41 -35.40
C THR A 975 43.23 38.51 -35.11
N THR A 976 43.40 38.94 -33.85
CA THR A 976 44.38 39.99 -33.48
C THR A 976 45.19 39.72 -32.21
N GLY A 977 44.70 38.92 -31.26
CA GLY A 977 45.46 38.43 -30.09
C GLY A 977 46.10 39.51 -29.22
N ASN A 978 45.47 40.69 -29.10
CA ASN A 978 46.05 41.79 -28.32
C ASN A 978 45.71 41.64 -26.83
N ASN A 979 46.68 41.94 -25.96
CA ASN A 979 46.45 42.00 -24.51
C ASN A 979 45.36 43.05 -24.19
N GLY A 980 44.20 42.57 -23.74
CA GLY A 980 43.10 43.38 -23.24
C GLY A 980 43.35 43.91 -21.82
N PRO A 981 42.31 44.42 -21.14
CA PRO A 981 42.44 44.90 -19.76
C PRO A 981 42.84 43.77 -18.79
N SER A 982 43.48 44.15 -17.69
CA SER A 982 43.81 43.25 -16.59
C SER A 982 43.33 43.85 -15.27
N PHE A 983 42.77 42.99 -14.42
CA PHE A 983 42.08 43.37 -13.20
C PHE A 983 42.75 42.72 -12.01
N ALA A 984 43.28 43.53 -11.09
CA ALA A 984 43.90 43.04 -9.88
C ALA A 984 42.83 42.73 -8.82
N ILE A 985 42.94 41.56 -8.20
CA ILE A 985 42.03 41.06 -7.17
C ILE A 985 42.53 41.57 -5.83
N GLU A 986 41.65 42.18 -5.03
CA GLU A 986 42.02 42.65 -3.69
C GLU A 986 42.41 41.44 -2.82
N GLN A 987 43.56 41.51 -2.13
CA GLN A 987 44.00 40.45 -1.22
C GLN A 987 42.98 40.20 -0.10
N PHE A 988 42.91 38.96 0.40
CA PHE A 988 42.03 38.62 1.51
C PHE A 988 42.67 39.00 2.85
N GLU A 989 41.98 39.81 3.67
CA GLU A 989 42.41 40.17 5.02
C GLU A 989 41.86 39.15 6.03
N LEU A 990 42.75 38.35 6.60
CA LEU A 990 42.39 37.42 7.68
C LEU A 990 41.99 38.19 8.95
N PRO A 991 41.17 37.60 9.85
CA PRO A 991 40.76 38.24 11.10
C PRO A 991 41.92 38.68 12.03
N ASP A 992 43.12 38.16 11.81
CA ASP A 992 44.34 38.54 12.53
C ASP A 992 45.12 39.72 11.88
N GLY A 993 44.60 40.29 10.79
CA GLY A 993 45.16 41.40 10.02
C GLY A 993 46.30 40.99 9.07
N SER A 994 46.48 39.70 8.81
CA SER A 994 47.41 39.22 7.79
C SER A 994 46.72 39.12 6.41
N MET A 995 47.50 39.33 5.34
CA MET A 995 47.00 39.26 3.96
C MET A 995 47.53 38.00 3.27
N ILE A 996 46.67 37.32 2.51
CA ILE A 996 47.03 36.13 1.72
C ILE A 996 46.55 36.27 0.27
N SER A 997 47.26 35.59 -0.64
CA SER A 997 46.85 35.46 -2.06
C SER A 997 45.51 34.79 -2.15
N ASP A 998 44.75 35.13 -3.20
CA ASP A 998 43.39 34.65 -3.38
C ASP A 998 43.25 34.09 -4.80
N THR A 999 43.15 32.77 -4.89
CA THR A 999 43.26 32.04 -6.15
C THR A 999 42.04 32.34 -7.05
N PRO A 1000 42.22 32.84 -8.30
CA PRO A 1000 41.11 33.17 -9.19
C PRO A 1000 40.40 31.93 -9.79
N THR A 1001 39.08 31.99 -9.94
CA THR A 1001 38.22 31.01 -10.65
C THR A 1001 37.38 31.75 -11.69
N CYS A 1002 37.20 31.23 -12.90
CA CYS A 1002 36.57 31.94 -14.02
C CYS A 1002 35.06 31.62 -14.08
N ALA A 1003 34.27 32.54 -14.64
CA ALA A 1003 32.85 32.31 -14.87
C ALA A 1003 32.64 31.67 -16.24
N ASP A 1004 31.96 30.54 -16.28
CA ASP A 1004 31.54 29.89 -17.52
C ASP A 1004 30.38 30.71 -18.13
N GLY A 1005 30.61 31.25 -19.32
CA GLY A 1005 29.69 32.16 -19.99
C GLY A 1005 28.91 31.52 -21.14
N GLY A 1006 29.33 30.35 -21.62
CA GLY A 1006 28.85 29.73 -22.87
C GLY A 1006 28.86 30.67 -24.08
N ASN A 1007 28.14 30.27 -25.15
CA ASN A 1007 27.94 31.08 -26.38
C ASN A 1007 27.01 32.30 -26.17
N GLN A 1008 26.85 32.79 -24.93
CA GLN A 1008 25.92 33.88 -24.60
C GLN A 1008 26.45 35.25 -25.08
N GLN A 1009 25.76 35.85 -26.04
CA GLN A 1009 26.16 37.11 -26.71
C GLN A 1009 25.73 38.39 -25.95
N SER A 1010 25.15 38.27 -24.75
CA SER A 1010 24.62 39.38 -23.95
C SER A 1010 25.37 39.65 -22.64
N GLY A 1011 26.56 39.07 -22.48
CA GLY A 1011 27.33 39.07 -21.22
C GLY A 1011 27.87 40.44 -20.78
N TRP A 1012 27.84 40.67 -19.48
CA TRP A 1012 28.63 41.71 -18.82
C TRP A 1012 30.05 41.15 -18.58
N GLY A 1013 31.06 42.00 -18.37
CA GLY A 1013 32.41 41.50 -18.08
C GLY A 1013 32.48 40.82 -16.70
N PHE A 1014 32.25 39.52 -16.60
CA PHE A 1014 32.31 38.79 -15.32
C PHE A 1014 33.73 38.32 -15.02
N ALA A 1015 34.24 38.72 -13.86
CA ALA A 1015 35.57 38.33 -13.42
C ALA A 1015 35.45 37.35 -12.25
N GLY A 1016 34.77 36.23 -12.47
CA GLY A 1016 34.99 35.04 -11.65
C GLY A 1016 34.75 35.15 -10.14
N SER A 1017 35.24 34.16 -9.39
CA SER A 1017 35.24 34.12 -7.92
C SER A 1017 36.63 33.79 -7.39
N THR A 1018 36.78 33.75 -6.08
CA THR A 1018 38.06 33.47 -5.44
C THR A 1018 37.98 32.41 -4.33
N GLU A 1019 39.12 32.05 -3.75
CA GLU A 1019 39.27 31.05 -2.68
C GLU A 1019 38.50 31.43 -1.41
N TYR A 1020 38.24 32.72 -1.18
CA TYR A 1020 37.45 33.21 -0.03
C TYR A 1020 36.01 33.57 -0.40
N GLY A 1021 35.46 32.99 -1.46
CA GLY A 1021 34.03 33.11 -1.79
C GLY A 1021 33.61 34.53 -2.20
N ARG A 1022 34.55 35.33 -2.73
CA ARG A 1022 34.28 36.67 -3.25
C ARG A 1022 34.02 36.57 -4.75
N VAL A 1023 32.88 37.11 -5.20
CA VAL A 1023 32.45 37.09 -6.60
C VAL A 1023 32.58 38.49 -7.18
N TYR A 1024 33.26 38.61 -8.32
CA TYR A 1024 33.55 39.91 -8.91
C TYR A 1024 32.91 40.07 -10.28
N GLN A 1025 32.40 41.27 -10.50
CA GLN A 1025 32.03 41.77 -11.82
C GLN A 1025 33.04 42.83 -12.23
N ALA A 1026 33.65 42.67 -13.40
CA ALA A 1026 34.51 43.70 -13.96
C ALA A 1026 33.69 44.70 -14.77
N ASN A 1027 34.18 45.94 -14.74
CA ASN A 1027 33.65 47.01 -15.56
C ASN A 1027 34.59 47.25 -16.74
N ASN A 1028 34.10 46.94 -17.95
CA ASN A 1028 34.84 47.11 -19.20
C ASN A 1028 35.12 48.59 -19.57
N GLN A 1029 34.48 49.56 -18.90
CA GLN A 1029 34.64 50.98 -19.21
C GLN A 1029 35.79 51.65 -18.45
N ASP A 1030 36.11 51.21 -17.24
CA ASP A 1030 37.10 51.86 -16.37
C ASP A 1030 38.17 50.92 -15.79
N ASN A 1031 38.19 49.66 -16.22
CA ASN A 1031 39.13 48.63 -15.77
C ASN A 1031 39.10 48.38 -14.25
N SER A 1032 37.95 48.58 -13.60
CA SER A 1032 37.75 48.24 -12.19
C SER A 1032 37.01 46.92 -12.03
N MET A 1033 37.19 46.27 -10.88
CA MET A 1033 36.33 45.18 -10.44
C MET A 1033 35.46 45.65 -9.28
N ARG A 1034 34.28 45.07 -9.23
CA ARG A 1034 33.28 45.30 -8.21
C ARG A 1034 32.94 43.98 -7.55
N LEU A 1035 33.02 43.95 -6.22
CA LEU A 1035 32.51 42.84 -5.43
C LEU A 1035 30.98 42.80 -5.53
N LEU A 1036 30.44 41.69 -6.05
CA LEU A 1036 29.00 41.43 -6.10
C LEU A 1036 28.50 40.83 -4.80
N GLY A 1037 29.27 39.93 -4.19
CA GLY A 1037 28.97 39.27 -2.94
C GLY A 1037 30.19 38.56 -2.36
N GLU A 1038 30.15 38.30 -1.06
CA GLU A 1038 31.16 37.55 -0.30
C GLU A 1038 30.43 36.52 0.58
N PHE A 1039 30.83 35.25 0.49
CA PHE A 1039 30.31 34.15 1.30
C PHE A 1039 31.44 33.35 1.95
N GLU A 1040 31.10 32.51 2.93
CA GLU A 1040 32.06 32.05 3.94
C GLU A 1040 33.20 31.13 3.43
N ARG A 1041 33.17 30.66 2.17
CA ARG A 1041 34.07 29.61 1.66
C ARG A 1041 34.33 29.63 0.14
N LYS A 1042 35.32 28.88 -0.33
CA LYS A 1042 35.75 28.78 -1.75
C LYS A 1042 34.62 28.44 -2.71
N ALA A 1043 34.49 29.22 -3.78
CA ALA A 1043 33.68 28.84 -4.93
C ALA A 1043 34.47 27.97 -5.91
N ILE A 1044 33.81 26.92 -6.39
CA ILE A 1044 34.41 25.88 -7.23
C ILE A 1044 33.94 25.97 -8.69
N GLN A 1045 32.76 26.51 -8.95
CA GLN A 1045 32.19 26.70 -10.29
C GLN A 1045 31.24 27.89 -10.27
N ILE A 1046 31.22 28.62 -11.38
CA ILE A 1046 30.33 29.76 -11.61
C ILE A 1046 29.75 29.61 -13.02
N ASN A 1047 28.42 29.59 -13.14
CA ASN A 1047 27.74 29.52 -14.42
C ASN A 1047 26.87 30.76 -14.60
N ALA A 1048 26.99 31.43 -15.74
CA ALA A 1048 26.02 32.43 -16.19
C ALA A 1048 24.87 31.72 -16.89
N VAL A 1049 23.66 31.82 -16.34
CA VAL A 1049 22.47 31.08 -16.79
C VAL A 1049 21.25 32.00 -16.71
N GLU A 1050 20.24 31.76 -17.54
CA GLU A 1050 18.93 32.39 -17.36
C GLU A 1050 18.00 31.40 -16.64
N LEU A 1051 17.69 31.63 -15.36
CA LEU A 1051 16.94 30.64 -14.56
C LEU A 1051 15.41 30.78 -14.67
N ASN A 1052 14.92 31.85 -15.28
CA ASN A 1052 13.49 32.11 -15.41
C ASN A 1052 13.15 32.43 -16.89
N SER A 1053 12.13 31.79 -17.46
CA SER A 1053 11.87 31.86 -18.91
C SER A 1053 11.20 33.14 -19.40
N THR A 1054 11.00 34.16 -18.55
CA THR A 1054 10.25 35.35 -18.95
C THR A 1054 10.70 36.69 -18.38
N ASN A 1055 11.89 36.84 -17.76
CA ASN A 1055 12.24 38.15 -17.23
C ASN A 1055 12.34 39.23 -18.31
N GLU A 1056 11.52 40.26 -18.10
CA GLU A 1056 11.48 41.49 -18.87
C GLU A 1056 12.77 42.34 -18.70
N SER A 1057 13.90 41.79 -18.19
CA SER A 1057 15.14 42.51 -17.84
C SER A 1057 16.25 42.40 -18.91
N GLY A 1058 16.39 41.25 -19.58
CA GLY A 1058 17.45 40.98 -20.56
C GLY A 1058 18.86 40.85 -19.96
N LEU A 1059 18.97 40.48 -18.68
CA LEU A 1059 20.22 40.27 -17.94
C LEU A 1059 20.27 38.81 -17.45
N VAL A 1060 21.39 38.12 -17.67
CA VAL A 1060 21.63 36.76 -17.17
C VAL A 1060 21.75 36.71 -15.64
N ASP A 1061 21.31 35.60 -15.05
CA ASP A 1061 21.55 35.24 -13.65
C ASP A 1061 22.93 34.61 -13.46
N LEU A 1062 23.44 34.62 -12.22
CA LEU A 1062 24.71 33.97 -11.87
C LEU A 1062 24.48 32.90 -10.81
N MET A 1063 24.89 31.66 -11.09
CA MET A 1063 24.95 30.58 -10.11
C MET A 1063 26.38 30.36 -9.65
N VAL A 1064 26.58 30.27 -8.33
CA VAL A 1064 27.90 30.07 -7.73
C VAL A 1064 27.86 28.90 -6.76
N ALA A 1065 28.61 27.84 -7.06
CA ALA A 1065 28.67 26.64 -6.23
C ALA A 1065 29.86 26.68 -5.26
N SER A 1066 29.63 26.32 -3.99
CA SER A 1066 30.67 26.14 -2.98
C SER A 1066 30.59 24.74 -2.36
N ASN A 1067 31.66 23.96 -2.55
CA ASN A 1067 31.80 22.65 -1.92
C ASN A 1067 31.87 22.77 -0.39
N GLU A 1068 32.70 23.70 0.11
CA GLU A 1068 32.95 23.89 1.54
C GLU A 1068 31.73 24.43 2.29
N SER A 1069 30.91 25.27 1.66
CA SER A 1069 29.63 25.76 2.21
C SER A 1069 28.46 24.82 1.95
N GLN A 1070 28.63 23.79 1.09
CA GLN A 1070 27.57 22.89 0.62
C GLN A 1070 26.31 23.63 0.14
N SER A 1071 26.52 24.75 -0.56
CA SER A 1071 25.46 25.69 -0.95
C SER A 1071 25.67 26.22 -2.36
N ILE A 1072 24.56 26.55 -3.02
CA ILE A 1072 24.53 27.27 -4.29
C ILE A 1072 24.02 28.69 -4.01
N TYR A 1073 24.72 29.70 -4.51
CA TYR A 1073 24.33 31.10 -4.40
C TYR A 1073 23.83 31.61 -5.75
N ILE A 1074 22.63 32.20 -5.78
CA ILE A 1074 21.98 32.68 -7.00
C ILE A 1074 21.92 34.21 -6.97
N PHE A 1075 22.52 34.87 -7.95
CA PHE A 1075 22.41 36.32 -8.15
C PHE A 1075 21.41 36.59 -9.28
N GLU A 1076 20.21 37.05 -8.90
CA GLU A 1076 19.13 37.36 -9.87
C GLU A 1076 19.44 38.67 -10.62
N GLY A 1077 19.46 38.61 -11.96
CA GLY A 1077 19.68 39.75 -12.86
C GLY A 1077 18.46 40.67 -12.94
N ASP A 1078 18.61 41.95 -12.55
CA ASP A 1078 17.54 42.94 -12.65
C ASP A 1078 18.07 44.30 -13.15
N LYS A 1079 17.59 44.71 -14.34
CA LYS A 1079 17.92 46.00 -14.97
C LYS A 1079 17.49 47.21 -14.14
N ASN A 1080 16.56 47.03 -13.20
CA ASN A 1080 16.06 48.09 -12.33
C ASN A 1080 16.91 48.26 -11.07
N GLU A 1081 17.75 47.28 -10.74
CA GLU A 1081 18.74 47.42 -9.69
C GLU A 1081 19.87 48.32 -10.18
N THR A 1082 20.35 49.22 -9.31
CA THR A 1082 21.43 50.18 -9.66
C THR A 1082 22.72 49.46 -10.09
N ASN A 1083 22.80 48.19 -9.75
CA ASN A 1083 23.96 47.35 -9.75
C ASN A 1083 23.84 46.13 -10.67
N GLY A 1084 22.72 46.01 -11.42
CA GLY A 1084 22.45 44.91 -12.34
C GLY A 1084 21.99 43.59 -11.69
N PHE A 1085 22.16 43.43 -10.38
CA PHE A 1085 21.77 42.24 -9.62
C PHE A 1085 21.03 42.62 -8.35
N ARG A 1086 20.08 41.77 -7.95
CA ARG A 1086 19.51 41.77 -6.60
C ARG A 1086 20.52 41.24 -5.57
N GLU A 1087 20.15 41.28 -4.29
CA GLU A 1087 20.85 40.55 -3.25
C GLU A 1087 20.80 39.04 -3.54
N PHE A 1088 21.91 38.33 -3.34
CA PHE A 1088 22.00 36.91 -3.69
C PHE A 1088 21.16 36.05 -2.75
N ILE A 1089 20.68 34.95 -3.30
CA ILE A 1089 19.86 33.95 -2.63
C ILE A 1089 20.73 32.74 -2.31
N THR A 1090 20.65 32.22 -1.08
CA THR A 1090 21.37 31.00 -0.68
C THR A 1090 20.43 29.79 -0.77
N LEU A 1091 20.84 28.78 -1.54
CA LEU A 1091 20.20 27.47 -1.62
C LEU A 1091 21.06 26.43 -0.89
N PRO A 1092 20.70 26.05 0.35
CA PRO A 1092 21.50 25.13 1.16
C PRO A 1092 21.26 23.67 0.74
N ILE A 1093 22.29 22.99 0.21
CA ILE A 1093 22.15 21.63 -0.34
C ILE A 1093 22.55 20.55 0.67
N PHE A 1094 23.47 20.86 1.59
CA PHE A 1094 24.03 19.94 2.60
C PHE A 1094 24.73 18.69 2.03
N GLU A 1095 25.27 18.80 0.82
CA GLU A 1095 26.07 17.76 0.15
C GLU A 1095 27.31 18.42 -0.48
N PRO A 1096 28.47 17.74 -0.56
CA PRO A 1096 29.67 18.28 -1.19
C PRO A 1096 29.44 18.49 -2.69
N ILE A 1097 29.63 19.72 -3.17
CA ILE A 1097 29.43 20.07 -4.59
C ILE A 1097 30.76 19.91 -5.32
N GLU A 1098 30.78 19.25 -6.47
CA GLU A 1098 31.97 19.18 -7.35
C GLU A 1098 31.71 19.77 -8.74
N SER A 1099 30.50 19.58 -9.28
CA SER A 1099 30.09 20.18 -10.55
C SER A 1099 28.58 20.43 -10.54
N ILE A 1100 28.15 21.53 -11.15
CA ILE A 1100 26.74 21.89 -11.37
C ILE A 1100 26.47 22.16 -12.85
N LEU A 1101 25.27 21.83 -13.28
CA LEU A 1101 24.76 21.98 -14.63
C LEU A 1101 23.32 22.47 -14.57
N SER A 1102 22.93 23.31 -15.53
CA SER A 1102 21.58 23.83 -15.64
C SER A 1102 20.92 23.34 -16.93
N LEU A 1103 19.71 22.79 -16.83
CA LEU A 1103 18.92 22.30 -17.96
C LEU A 1103 17.43 22.27 -17.57
N ASP A 1104 16.53 22.26 -18.54
CA ASP A 1104 15.09 22.08 -18.32
C ASP A 1104 14.77 20.58 -18.28
N ALA A 1105 14.68 19.99 -17.08
CA ALA A 1105 14.67 18.52 -16.94
C ALA A 1105 13.28 17.91 -17.12
N ASP A 1106 12.22 18.69 -16.90
CA ASP A 1106 10.82 18.23 -17.05
C ASP A 1106 9.97 19.02 -18.06
N ARG A 1107 10.62 19.88 -18.85
CA ARG A 1107 10.11 20.50 -20.08
C ARG A 1107 8.98 21.49 -19.85
N ASP A 1108 8.96 22.15 -18.71
CA ASP A 1108 7.97 23.18 -18.41
C ASP A 1108 8.46 24.61 -18.75
N ASN A 1109 9.66 24.71 -19.31
CA ASN A 1109 10.40 25.94 -19.60
C ASN A 1109 10.83 26.72 -18.36
N ASP A 1110 11.05 26.11 -17.20
CA ASP A 1110 11.99 26.64 -16.22
C ASP A 1110 13.29 25.82 -16.17
N ILE A 1111 14.34 26.42 -15.62
CA ILE A 1111 15.67 25.80 -15.62
C ILE A 1111 15.93 25.16 -14.26
N ASP A 1112 16.15 23.85 -14.29
CA ASP A 1112 16.54 23.02 -13.17
C ASP A 1112 18.07 22.98 -13.00
N ILE A 1113 18.51 22.40 -11.87
CA ILE A 1113 19.93 22.23 -11.58
C ILE A 1113 20.26 20.76 -11.34
N VAL A 1114 21.18 20.22 -12.12
CA VAL A 1114 21.82 18.92 -11.88
C VAL A 1114 23.17 19.13 -11.20
N MET A 1115 23.43 18.40 -10.13
CA MET A 1115 24.61 18.54 -9.28
C MET A 1115 25.32 17.19 -9.10
N ALA A 1116 26.64 17.17 -9.30
CA ALA A 1116 27.52 16.07 -8.96
C ALA A 1116 28.13 16.23 -7.56
N SER A 1117 28.08 15.15 -6.78
CA SER A 1117 28.55 15.07 -5.39
C SER A 1117 29.30 13.75 -5.16
N PRO A 1118 30.45 13.54 -5.81
CA PRO A 1118 31.11 12.23 -5.90
C PRO A 1118 31.49 11.62 -4.55
N ASN A 1119 31.66 12.44 -3.50
CA ASN A 1119 31.98 12.02 -2.14
C ASN A 1119 30.82 12.19 -1.15
N GLY A 1120 29.62 12.57 -1.62
CA GLY A 1120 28.42 12.74 -0.79
C GLY A 1120 27.64 11.45 -0.57
N ILE A 1121 26.51 11.56 0.14
CA ILE A 1121 25.58 10.42 0.35
C ILE A 1121 24.89 10.06 -0.97
N ASN A 1122 24.56 11.09 -1.75
CA ASN A 1122 23.94 10.98 -3.06
C ASN A 1122 24.94 11.51 -4.10
N PRO A 1123 25.48 10.65 -5.00
CA PRO A 1123 26.52 11.05 -5.94
C PRO A 1123 26.05 12.02 -7.04
N LEU A 1124 24.73 12.07 -7.28
CA LEU A 1124 24.09 12.93 -8.25
C LEU A 1124 22.72 13.41 -7.71
N ILE A 1125 22.39 14.68 -7.92
CA ILE A 1125 21.22 15.35 -7.34
C ILE A 1125 20.58 16.25 -8.41
N LEU A 1126 19.26 16.20 -8.55
CA LEU A 1126 18.44 17.13 -9.33
C LEU A 1126 17.70 18.08 -8.37
N LEU A 1127 17.73 19.37 -8.67
CA LEU A 1127 17.00 20.41 -7.96
C LEU A 1127 15.99 21.00 -8.95
N ARG A 1128 14.69 20.85 -8.68
CA ARG A 1128 13.64 21.41 -9.53
C ARG A 1128 12.89 22.56 -8.90
N ASN A 1129 12.47 23.52 -9.70
CA ASN A 1129 11.80 24.73 -9.24
C ASN A 1129 10.36 24.83 -9.75
N ASP A 1130 9.59 23.75 -9.58
CA ASP A 1130 8.23 23.43 -10.07
C ASP A 1130 7.14 24.52 -9.93
N GLY A 1131 7.33 25.64 -10.62
CA GLY A 1131 6.40 26.75 -10.74
C GLY A 1131 5.16 26.41 -11.57
N LEU A 1132 4.15 27.29 -11.57
CA LEU A 1132 2.93 27.12 -12.35
C LEU A 1132 3.23 26.77 -13.82
N ALA A 1133 2.31 26.05 -14.49
CA ALA A 1133 2.38 25.52 -15.87
C ALA A 1133 2.73 26.50 -17.03
N ASN A 1134 3.13 27.73 -16.76
CA ASN A 1134 3.64 28.71 -17.73
C ASN A 1134 5.09 29.15 -17.42
N GLY A 1135 5.85 28.37 -16.63
CA GLY A 1135 7.20 28.70 -16.15
C GLY A 1135 7.22 29.73 -15.00
N LEU A 1136 8.34 29.83 -14.30
CA LEU A 1136 8.56 30.84 -13.26
C LEU A 1136 8.56 32.27 -13.84
N THR A 1137 7.60 33.10 -13.41
CA THR A 1137 7.52 34.53 -13.78
C THR A 1137 7.81 35.43 -12.58
N GLY A 1138 8.84 36.29 -12.65
CA GLY A 1138 9.15 37.29 -11.61
C GLY A 1138 10.37 36.94 -10.75
N SER A 1139 10.43 37.48 -9.53
CA SER A 1139 11.60 37.28 -8.65
C SER A 1139 11.63 35.86 -8.07
N MET A 1140 12.84 35.29 -7.97
CA MET A 1140 13.09 33.94 -7.41
C MET A 1140 12.98 33.88 -5.87
N ASN A 1141 12.68 35.00 -5.22
CA ASN A 1141 12.59 35.08 -3.76
C ASN A 1141 11.35 34.35 -3.23
N GLY A 1142 11.57 33.28 -2.45
CA GLY A 1142 10.51 32.45 -1.85
C GLY A 1142 9.99 31.31 -2.74
N VAL A 1143 10.65 31.06 -3.88
CA VAL A 1143 10.39 29.87 -4.70
C VAL A 1143 10.81 28.60 -3.94
N GLN A 1144 9.95 27.59 -3.94
CA GLN A 1144 10.28 26.30 -3.35
C GLN A 1144 11.05 25.47 -4.36
N TRP A 1145 12.11 24.80 -3.90
CA TRP A 1145 12.85 23.86 -4.73
C TRP A 1145 12.64 22.45 -4.20
N SER A 1146 12.39 21.52 -5.11
CA SER A 1146 12.38 20.11 -4.80
C SER A 1146 13.77 19.51 -4.99
N LYS A 1147 14.28 18.85 -3.95
CA LYS A 1147 15.54 18.09 -4.04
C LYS A 1147 15.22 16.63 -4.35
N GLN A 1148 15.80 16.10 -5.42
CA GLN A 1148 15.71 14.71 -5.84
C GLN A 1148 17.12 14.11 -5.97
N ALA A 1149 17.44 13.07 -5.20
CA ALA A 1149 18.62 12.26 -5.46
C ALA A 1149 18.41 11.42 -6.72
N ILE A 1150 19.47 11.30 -7.51
CA ILE A 1150 19.51 10.51 -8.73
C ILE A 1150 20.43 9.31 -8.47
N ASN A 1151 19.88 8.10 -8.38
CA ASN A 1151 20.68 6.89 -8.12
C ASN A 1151 21.62 6.57 -9.29
N SER A 1152 22.88 6.97 -9.16
CA SER A 1152 23.93 6.61 -10.10
C SER A 1152 24.81 5.49 -9.53
N ASN A 1153 25.19 4.55 -10.40
CA ASN A 1153 26.28 3.59 -10.13
C ASN A 1153 27.68 4.22 -10.30
N ASN A 1154 27.74 5.55 -10.50
CA ASN A 1154 28.94 6.36 -10.69
C ASN A 1154 29.07 7.47 -9.64
N SER A 1155 30.27 8.02 -9.54
CA SER A 1155 30.59 9.24 -8.79
C SER A 1155 31.20 10.27 -9.75
N PRO A 1156 30.40 10.96 -10.58
CA PRO A 1156 30.92 11.88 -11.57
C PRO A 1156 31.62 13.08 -10.90
N LYS A 1157 32.72 13.55 -11.49
CA LYS A 1157 33.47 14.75 -11.04
C LYS A 1157 33.24 15.98 -11.93
N SER A 1158 32.79 15.76 -13.16
CA SER A 1158 32.48 16.81 -14.13
C SER A 1158 31.23 16.39 -14.89
N LEU A 1159 30.32 17.34 -15.11
CA LEU A 1159 29.07 17.18 -15.83
C LEU A 1159 29.07 18.10 -17.07
N THR A 1160 28.43 17.66 -18.14
CA THR A 1160 28.10 18.51 -19.30
C THR A 1160 26.82 18.02 -19.96
N SER A 1161 26.15 18.90 -20.71
CA SER A 1161 24.99 18.58 -21.54
C SER A 1161 25.12 19.18 -22.92
N GLY A 1162 24.47 18.56 -23.90
CA GLY A 1162 24.39 19.08 -25.27
C GLY A 1162 23.13 18.63 -26.00
N THR A 1163 22.95 19.14 -27.21
CA THR A 1163 21.80 18.84 -28.09
C THR A 1163 22.17 17.74 -29.11
N LEU A 1164 21.26 16.83 -29.48
CA LEU A 1164 21.51 15.77 -30.50
C LEU A 1164 21.04 16.12 -31.91
N GLY A 1165 20.37 17.26 -32.08
CA GLY A 1165 19.94 17.82 -33.35
C GLY A 1165 18.63 17.23 -33.90
N GLY A 1166 17.55 18.00 -33.81
CA GLY A 1166 16.21 17.58 -34.21
C GLY A 1166 15.21 18.73 -34.08
N LYS A 1167 13.91 18.47 -34.28
CA LYS A 1167 12.83 19.42 -33.96
C LYS A 1167 11.74 18.73 -33.13
N ASP A 1168 12.11 17.65 -32.48
CA ASP A 1168 11.30 16.87 -31.57
C ASP A 1168 11.96 16.89 -30.19
N GLU A 1169 11.12 16.72 -29.18
CA GLU A 1169 11.36 17.32 -27.86
C GLU A 1169 12.24 16.43 -26.95
N ASP A 1170 13.02 15.50 -27.51
CA ASP A 1170 13.85 14.51 -26.79
C ASP A 1170 15.38 14.74 -26.94
N ASP A 1171 15.80 15.94 -27.37
CA ASP A 1171 17.14 16.16 -27.95
C ASP A 1171 18.30 16.46 -26.97
N ASP A 1172 18.09 16.50 -25.64
CA ASP A 1172 19.14 16.88 -24.68
C ASP A 1172 19.77 15.67 -23.97
N TRP A 1173 21.10 15.55 -24.01
CA TRP A 1173 21.86 14.55 -23.26
C TRP A 1173 22.62 15.17 -22.10
N VAL A 1174 22.84 14.39 -21.04
CA VAL A 1174 23.76 14.74 -19.95
C VAL A 1174 24.79 13.62 -19.82
N VAL A 1175 26.07 13.95 -19.68
CA VAL A 1175 27.15 12.97 -19.43
C VAL A 1175 27.95 13.42 -18.22
N GLY A 1176 28.35 12.46 -17.38
CA GLY A 1176 29.22 12.70 -16.23
C GLY A 1176 30.49 11.85 -16.26
N ALA A 1177 31.66 12.47 -16.11
CA ALA A 1177 32.95 11.77 -16.10
C ALA A 1177 33.31 11.20 -14.71
N GLY A 1178 33.60 9.89 -14.64
CA GLY A 1178 34.00 9.16 -13.43
C GLY A 1178 34.37 7.70 -13.76
N ASN A 1179 34.76 6.88 -12.77
CA ASN A 1179 35.25 5.51 -12.99
C ASN A 1179 34.26 4.58 -13.73
N ASN A 1180 32.96 4.93 -13.79
CA ASN A 1180 31.91 4.25 -14.56
C ASN A 1180 30.85 5.26 -15.06
N ALA A 1181 31.05 5.98 -16.16
CA ALA A 1181 30.10 6.99 -16.64
C ALA A 1181 28.71 6.43 -17.02
N GLY A 1182 27.64 6.91 -16.39
CA GLY A 1182 26.25 6.56 -16.70
C GLY A 1182 25.30 7.33 -15.78
N LEU A 1183 24.32 8.02 -16.35
CA LEU A 1183 23.24 8.67 -15.62
C LEU A 1183 22.06 7.73 -15.56
N ILE A 1184 21.64 7.36 -14.36
CA ILE A 1184 20.45 6.57 -14.13
C ILE A 1184 19.61 7.34 -13.12
N GLY A 1185 18.37 7.65 -13.46
CA GLY A 1185 17.34 7.93 -12.46
C GLY A 1185 16.85 6.62 -11.87
N THR A 1186 17.23 6.28 -10.64
CA THR A 1186 16.36 5.50 -9.75
C THR A 1186 16.21 6.20 -8.38
N GLU A 1187 15.25 5.70 -7.62
CA GLU A 1187 14.29 6.44 -6.82
C GLU A 1187 14.73 6.91 -5.43
N ILE A 1188 14.00 7.92 -4.93
CA ILE A 1188 13.98 8.45 -3.56
C ILE A 1188 15.27 9.16 -3.12
N SER A 1189 15.34 10.48 -3.30
CA SER A 1189 15.38 11.24 -2.05
C SER A 1189 13.96 11.57 -1.67
N THR A 1190 13.71 11.70 -0.37
CA THR A 1190 12.64 12.58 0.08
C THR A 1190 12.63 13.80 -0.81
N LEU A 1191 11.50 14.13 -1.41
CA LEU A 1191 11.30 15.47 -1.93
C LEU A 1191 11.30 16.38 -0.70
N SER A 1192 12.48 16.70 -0.19
CA SER A 1192 12.62 17.74 0.79
C SER A 1192 12.41 19.00 -0.03
N GLN A 1193 11.25 19.62 0.15
CA GLN A 1193 11.10 21.00 -0.28
C GLN A 1193 12.14 21.81 0.48
N MET A 1194 13.14 22.26 -0.26
CA MET A 1194 14.11 23.23 0.21
C MET A 1194 13.51 24.58 -0.08
N ASN A 1195 13.05 25.25 0.96
CA ASN A 1195 12.67 26.65 0.81
C ASN A 1195 13.94 27.44 0.53
N ILE A 1196 13.92 28.22 -0.54
CA ILE A 1196 14.84 29.34 -0.66
C ILE A 1196 14.68 30.19 0.61
N ALA A 1197 15.77 30.36 1.34
CA ALA A 1197 15.77 31.20 2.53
C ALA A 1197 15.53 32.65 2.10
N THR A 1198 14.33 33.16 2.33
CA THR A 1198 14.09 34.60 2.29
C THR A 1198 14.68 35.18 3.58
N TYR A 1199 15.89 35.73 3.56
CA TYR A 1199 16.37 36.40 4.77
C TYR A 1199 15.51 37.64 5.03
N SER A 1200 14.87 37.69 6.20
CA SER A 1200 15.35 38.63 7.21
C SER A 1200 14.79 38.31 8.61
N ASN A 1201 15.71 38.32 9.57
CA ASN A 1201 15.54 38.54 11.00
C ASN A 1201 15.24 37.29 11.83
N CYS A 1202 16.29 36.82 12.49
CA CYS A 1202 16.24 36.04 13.71
C CYS A 1202 15.68 36.95 14.82
N PRO A 1203 14.35 37.01 15.04
CA PRO A 1203 13.74 38.10 15.79
C PRO A 1203 14.12 38.05 17.28
N CYS A 1204 14.54 36.87 17.72
CA CYS A 1204 14.93 36.57 19.09
C CYS A 1204 16.41 36.86 19.40
N ASP A 1205 17.21 37.27 18.41
CA ASP A 1205 18.56 37.79 18.62
C ASP A 1205 18.49 39.28 18.98
N LEU A 1206 18.14 39.52 20.24
CA LEU A 1206 17.93 40.87 20.78
C LEU A 1206 19.21 41.70 20.83
N ASN A 1207 20.38 41.07 20.74
CA ASN A 1207 21.67 41.76 20.80
C ASN A 1207 22.37 41.92 19.43
N ASN A 1208 21.82 41.29 18.38
CA ASN A 1208 22.30 41.26 16.99
C ASN A 1208 23.70 40.64 16.81
N ASP A 1209 24.09 39.66 17.64
CA ASP A 1209 25.36 38.93 17.50
C ASP A 1209 25.26 37.68 16.61
N ARG A 1210 24.11 37.50 15.94
CA ARG A 1210 23.76 36.39 15.06
C ARG A 1210 23.66 35.05 15.78
N ALA A 1211 23.34 35.06 17.08
CA ALA A 1211 22.98 33.84 17.81
C ALA A 1211 21.95 34.11 18.93
N VAL A 1212 20.86 33.34 18.97
CA VAL A 1212 19.95 33.34 20.10
C VAL A 1212 20.56 32.54 21.25
N SER A 1213 20.95 33.24 22.31
CA SER A 1213 21.73 32.69 23.40
C SER A 1213 21.22 33.09 24.79
N VAL A 1214 21.96 32.70 25.83
CA VAL A 1214 21.68 33.15 27.21
C VAL A 1214 21.68 34.67 27.32
N ASN A 1215 22.45 35.38 26.49
CA ASN A 1215 22.51 36.84 26.55
C ASN A 1215 21.19 37.47 26.10
N ASP A 1216 20.53 36.91 25.09
CA ASP A 1216 19.24 37.36 24.57
C ASP A 1216 18.11 37.03 25.53
N LEU A 1217 18.17 35.84 26.15
CA LEU A 1217 17.26 35.48 27.25
C LEU A 1217 17.33 36.46 28.42
N LEU A 1218 18.53 36.94 28.76
CA LEU A 1218 18.70 37.92 29.83
C LEU A 1218 18.14 39.29 29.45
N LEU A 1219 18.16 39.67 28.17
CA LEU A 1219 17.52 40.88 27.67
C LEU A 1219 15.98 40.75 27.71
N LEU A 1220 15.43 39.61 27.30
CA LEU A 1220 13.99 39.35 27.39
C LEU A 1220 13.48 39.38 28.84
N ILE A 1221 14.20 38.75 29.78
CA ILE A 1221 13.82 38.78 31.20
C ILE A 1221 13.93 40.18 31.81
N ALA A 1222 14.82 41.04 31.29
CA ALA A 1222 14.97 42.41 31.77
C ALA A 1222 13.74 43.28 31.45
N ASP A 1223 13.04 42.98 30.35
CA ASP A 1223 11.87 43.71 29.86
C ASP A 1223 10.51 43.07 30.26
N TRP A 1224 10.55 42.07 31.15
CA TRP A 1224 9.37 41.29 31.55
C TRP A 1224 8.22 42.12 32.12
N GLY A 1225 7.02 41.96 31.52
CA GLY A 1225 5.78 42.63 31.91
C GLY A 1225 5.16 43.48 30.79
N ALA A 1226 4.18 44.31 31.15
CA ALA A 1226 3.49 45.15 30.17
C ALA A 1226 4.44 46.18 29.55
N CYS A 1227 4.66 46.08 28.25
CA CYS A 1227 5.48 46.99 27.47
C CYS A 1227 4.68 47.40 26.22
N SER A 1228 4.83 48.63 25.76
CA SER A 1228 4.26 49.06 24.47
C SER A 1228 5.41 49.39 23.53
N ASN A 1229 5.62 48.54 22.52
CA ASN A 1229 6.71 48.59 21.54
C ASN A 1229 8.11 48.33 22.13
N CYS A 1230 8.34 47.18 22.74
CA CYS A 1230 9.70 46.69 23.04
C CYS A 1230 10.05 45.54 22.10
N ASP A 1231 11.34 45.41 21.79
CA ASP A 1231 11.84 44.45 20.81
C ASP A 1231 11.73 42.98 21.30
N ALA A 1232 11.45 42.78 22.61
CA ALA A 1232 11.29 41.48 23.25
C ALA A 1232 9.83 40.94 23.30
N ASP A 1233 8.86 41.69 22.76
CA ASP A 1233 7.45 41.26 22.59
C ASP A 1233 7.28 40.66 21.18
N PHE A 1234 7.50 39.35 21.07
CA PHE A 1234 7.59 38.66 19.77
C PHE A 1234 6.22 38.32 19.20
N ASP A 1235 5.20 38.14 20.04
CA ASP A 1235 3.83 37.85 19.61
C ASP A 1235 2.96 39.12 19.43
N ASN A 1236 3.52 40.29 19.74
CA ASN A 1236 2.93 41.64 19.61
C ASN A 1236 1.66 41.85 20.45
N ASN A 1237 1.55 41.17 21.60
CA ASN A 1237 0.38 41.28 22.46
C ASN A 1237 0.43 42.47 23.45
N ASN A 1238 1.52 43.27 23.43
CA ASN A 1238 1.83 44.38 24.34
C ASN A 1238 2.21 43.96 25.78
N ALA A 1239 2.77 42.76 25.94
CA ALA A 1239 3.37 42.30 27.17
C ALA A 1239 4.48 41.28 26.87
N VAL A 1240 5.63 41.43 27.52
CA VAL A 1240 6.69 40.42 27.50
C VAL A 1240 6.39 39.41 28.60
N ASP A 1241 5.98 38.21 28.22
CA ASP A 1241 5.60 37.16 29.15
C ASP A 1241 6.11 35.76 28.78
N VAL A 1242 5.48 34.72 29.33
CA VAL A 1242 5.92 33.34 29.15
C VAL A 1242 5.82 32.91 27.68
N LEU A 1243 4.91 33.49 26.89
CA LEU A 1243 4.79 33.16 25.48
C LEU A 1243 6.01 33.66 24.69
N ASP A 1244 6.49 34.87 24.94
CA ASP A 1244 7.71 35.40 24.30
C ASP A 1244 8.97 34.62 24.69
N LEU A 1245 9.04 34.19 25.96
CA LEU A 1245 10.11 33.31 26.42
C LEU A 1245 10.14 31.97 25.66
N LEU A 1246 8.97 31.39 25.40
CA LEU A 1246 8.87 30.13 24.66
C LEU A 1246 9.28 30.32 23.20
N VAL A 1247 8.94 31.47 22.59
CA VAL A 1247 9.40 31.82 21.24
C VAL A 1247 10.94 31.95 21.19
N LEU A 1248 11.56 32.59 22.20
CA LEU A 1248 13.02 32.72 22.28
C LEU A 1248 13.72 31.37 22.47
N ILE A 1249 13.20 30.51 23.34
CA ILE A 1249 13.78 29.17 23.57
C ILE A 1249 13.64 28.28 22.33
N ALA A 1250 12.56 28.42 21.57
CA ALA A 1250 12.37 27.70 20.32
C ALA A 1250 13.39 28.11 19.24
N ALA A 1251 13.89 29.34 19.29
CA ALA A 1251 14.87 29.89 18.36
C ALA A 1251 16.34 29.71 18.80
N TRP A 1252 16.62 28.92 19.85
CA TRP A 1252 17.93 28.86 20.49
C TRP A 1252 19.05 28.28 19.60
N GLY A 1253 20.10 29.07 19.33
CA GLY A 1253 21.22 28.68 18.48
C GLY A 1253 21.71 29.81 17.57
N PRO A 1254 22.72 29.57 16.72
CA PRO A 1254 23.15 30.53 15.71
C PRO A 1254 21.97 30.87 14.77
N CYS A 1255 21.84 32.14 14.43
CA CYS A 1255 20.86 32.63 13.47
C CYS A 1255 21.39 32.32 12.08
N ASN A 1256 20.94 31.21 11.49
CA ASN A 1256 21.32 30.81 10.15
C ASN A 1256 20.69 31.71 9.11
#